data_AF-A0A7S4AHG1-F1
#
_entry.id   AF-A0A7S4AHG1-F1
#
_cell.length_a   1.000
_cell.length_b   1.000
_cell.length_c   1.000
_cell.angle_alpha   90.00
_cell.angle_beta   90.00
_cell.angle_gamma   90.00
#
_symmetry.space_group_name_H-M   'P 1'
#
loop_
_entity.id
_entity.type
_entity.pdbx_description
1 polymer ?
#
loop_
_entity_poly.entity_id
_entity_poly.type
_entity_poly.pdbx_seq_one_letter_code
_entity_poly.pdbx_strand_id
1 'polypeptide(L)'
;MHGHEIVPRSGGSKEEINNNEKSKATSNIFTENKNNDEDFLLPETKKARLCNAEPASGDNDDGDGYDSPSKTCQDSGRKGFTPSPSTATDGNSNNIRWNETLPTTRWLLLPNGDCNGGDCLAARLPPSLFSPEKKKIGQDHDRFAGLLNQHGLRTSKISSPREAVSIYKDSCCQGDDAPDDSYLKDGKDFLLVTFGLYPQQHDLEKYYKTCIKNAYCLLLFCKKMREEYDGLLESSSSSSSKLSPSLSSNSLHVLEQSNNIASNSMKERLQILIFQIEKTTNRLMRESSSSTKTTTSKDHCGFFSSRSAHEQVAALIKLATSTKGKRRYRAEEWKKEYQRICVSNSTISNAYLFLLQSIHGICIQDILLKYNPKEPKYERITIYFYDPAIDYRKPSLFLFLPGLHTVLTKGPHELVSEMMESFWSHVLRNGYFPTTAIQQVLESQLRSFFVSGLVTATTGGSSNSYLPLPLKADFVPSSPLSIYIHGKAGVGKSSLAKVLPMALQSTLEQHMDPKSMARFVKQNLNKRLETLELEFQPRPNNNDMSVMSIIQARRMTMSQSKAGLVVLNLEEMPSFMGNNPDQESVAQLISQRFGGRKGNYQPQEQNNKIVNINGFVNSSGRNNPAPRNSDKRSIGQDYSLVTIFTSNYPLAENSKAALAQLELYQSLTPIEMFSITGSDRYQFAKSYLSQCLIDSFGEDFAAEITTRNIVLDIVSISNDGDTRPLVRQLRMFSYYLRTMLENIIVQKAGHVTVEEIRVLQNEKDCILTVQTKIGRKANRNSSQQLTMGSLINWYPAGPFIFDSKIKMVINKLKTIIDDEKAAELAVILEFWISMTLAPAVILSRDKKIIEQLVNAIECMGEDVNCIKSVDAQTYKMIKSLYDPKEMPNLRDDILKFGRGSLVATELRCPTGDSQLCIREMIEDSPSMTAFSSMKSALNKSGLLFAIYVEGEVTPEVLSRVSFVL
;
A
#
# COMPACT_ATOMS: atom_id res chain seq x y z
N MET A 1 -69.90 -6.15 -11.26
CA MET A 1 -70.77 -6.55 -10.12
C MET A 1 -71.08 -8.03 -10.28
N HIS A 2 -71.07 -8.81 -9.18
CA HIS A 2 -70.90 -10.29 -9.09
C HIS A 2 -69.42 -10.75 -9.15
N GLY A 3 -68.97 -11.83 -8.49
CA GLY A 3 -69.56 -12.90 -7.64
C GLY A 3 -68.39 -13.71 -7.01
N HIS A 4 -68.45 -14.29 -5.79
CA HIS A 4 -69.13 -15.48 -5.23
C HIS A 4 -68.28 -16.78 -5.17
N GLU A 5 -68.46 -17.52 -4.06
CA GLU A 5 -68.14 -18.95 -3.71
C GLU A 5 -66.75 -19.27 -3.12
N ILE A 6 -66.55 -19.90 -1.94
CA ILE A 6 -67.09 -21.08 -1.17
C ILE A 6 -66.22 -22.37 -1.32
N VAL A 7 -65.87 -22.93 -0.15
CA VAL A 7 -65.10 -24.14 0.29
C VAL A 7 -65.76 -25.45 -0.24
N PRO A 8 -65.17 -26.69 -0.38
CA PRO A 8 -64.45 -27.43 0.68
C PRO A 8 -63.48 -28.61 0.35
N ARG A 9 -63.01 -29.22 1.46
CA ARG A 9 -62.18 -30.43 1.69
C ARG A 9 -62.62 -31.73 0.99
N SER A 10 -61.64 -32.59 0.70
CA SER A 10 -61.63 -34.07 0.79
C SER A 10 -60.16 -34.49 1.08
N GLY A 11 -59.76 -35.59 1.72
CA GLY A 11 -60.31 -36.92 1.96
C GLY A 11 -59.12 -37.90 1.71
N GLY A 12 -58.72 -38.71 2.70
CA GLY A 12 -57.45 -39.45 2.69
C GLY A 12 -57.47 -40.85 2.06
N SER A 13 -56.31 -41.50 2.08
CA SER A 13 -56.16 -42.97 2.07
C SER A 13 -54.86 -43.39 2.76
N LYS A 14 -54.95 -44.54 3.45
CA LYS A 14 -53.94 -45.22 4.26
C LYS A 14 -53.04 -46.10 3.40
N GLU A 15 -51.81 -46.35 3.86
CA GLU A 15 -51.21 -47.69 3.83
C GLU A 15 -50.21 -47.86 5.00
N GLU A 16 -50.22 -49.05 5.58
CA GLU A 16 -49.61 -49.46 6.85
C GLU A 16 -48.15 -49.97 6.66
N ILE A 17 -47.34 -49.99 7.73
CA ILE A 17 -46.71 -51.20 8.30
C ILE A 17 -45.92 -50.86 9.59
N ASN A 18 -46.44 -51.44 10.67
CA ASN A 18 -45.87 -51.94 11.93
C ASN A 18 -44.40 -51.72 12.40
N ASN A 19 -44.37 -51.45 13.72
CA ASN A 19 -43.62 -52.10 14.81
C ASN A 19 -42.30 -51.50 15.36
N ASN A 20 -42.40 -51.19 16.66
CA ASN A 20 -41.48 -51.46 17.77
C ASN A 20 -39.98 -51.17 17.60
N GLU A 21 -39.43 -50.27 18.43
CA GLU A 21 -38.70 -50.71 19.64
C GLU A 21 -38.38 -49.55 20.59
N LYS A 22 -38.49 -49.86 21.88
CA LYS A 22 -38.09 -49.05 23.03
C LYS A 22 -36.56 -49.16 23.20
N SER A 23 -35.91 -48.09 23.63
CA SER A 23 -35.06 -48.16 24.84
C SER A 23 -34.57 -46.78 25.27
N LYS A 24 -34.85 -46.46 26.54
CA LYS A 24 -34.11 -45.52 27.36
C LYS A 24 -32.77 -46.16 27.72
N ALA A 25 -31.67 -45.41 27.70
CA ALA A 25 -30.48 -45.73 28.46
C ALA A 25 -29.80 -44.46 28.97
N THR A 26 -29.89 -44.29 30.28
CA THR A 26 -29.02 -43.53 31.17
C THR A 26 -27.55 -43.93 31.00
N SER A 27 -26.65 -42.96 30.83
CA SER A 27 -25.20 -43.16 30.99
C SER A 27 -24.76 -42.62 32.34
N ASN A 28 -24.25 -43.51 33.18
CA ASN A 28 -23.68 -43.24 34.49
C ASN A 28 -22.25 -43.82 34.49
N ILE A 29 -21.36 -43.16 35.24
CA ILE A 29 -20.11 -43.68 35.85
C ILE A 29 -18.85 -43.67 34.97
N PHE A 30 -17.83 -42.89 35.36
CA PHE A 30 -16.60 -43.40 36.01
C PHE A 30 -15.77 -42.26 36.62
N THR A 31 -15.81 -42.15 37.94
CA THR A 31 -14.81 -41.47 38.77
C THR A 31 -13.96 -42.56 39.42
N GLU A 32 -12.67 -42.62 39.09
CA GLU A 32 -11.68 -43.37 39.85
C GLU A 32 -10.67 -42.40 40.46
N ASN A 33 -10.70 -42.36 41.80
CA ASN A 33 -9.62 -41.88 42.64
C ASN A 33 -8.46 -42.89 42.59
N LYS A 34 -7.24 -42.41 42.38
CA LYS A 34 -6.03 -43.06 42.91
C LYS A 34 -5.08 -42.01 43.46
N ASN A 35 -4.94 -42.05 44.79
CA ASN A 35 -3.77 -41.59 45.51
C ASN A 35 -2.54 -42.34 44.99
N ASN A 36 -1.41 -41.65 44.90
CA ASN A 36 -0.08 -42.21 45.15
C ASN A 36 0.84 -41.05 45.54
N ASP A 37 1.27 -41.08 46.79
CA ASP A 37 2.50 -40.46 47.28
C ASP A 37 3.68 -41.07 46.53
N GLU A 38 4.58 -40.24 45.98
CA GLU A 38 6.01 -40.59 45.90
C GLU A 38 6.85 -39.30 45.98
N ASP A 39 7.65 -39.25 47.03
CA ASP A 39 8.80 -38.36 47.21
C ASP A 39 9.82 -38.59 46.08
N PHE A 40 10.16 -37.52 45.35
CA PHE A 40 11.40 -37.48 44.57
C PHE A 40 12.15 -36.16 44.80
N LEU A 41 13.34 -36.33 45.35
CA LEU A 41 14.37 -35.33 45.59
C LEU A 41 15.16 -35.00 44.30
N LEU A 42 15.70 -33.77 44.30
CA LEU A 42 16.82 -33.20 43.50
C LEU A 42 16.49 -32.44 42.19
N PRO A 43 17.34 -31.50 41.71
CA PRO A 43 18.41 -30.74 42.39
C PRO A 43 18.32 -29.21 42.18
N GLU A 44 18.98 -28.49 43.08
CA GLU A 44 19.30 -27.06 42.96
C GLU A 44 20.07 -26.76 41.67
N THR A 45 19.56 -25.84 40.85
CA THR A 45 20.34 -25.19 39.79
C THR A 45 20.60 -23.73 40.16
N LYS A 46 21.89 -23.41 40.16
CA LYS A 46 22.51 -22.14 40.57
C LYS A 46 22.00 -20.97 39.74
N LYS A 47 21.50 -19.93 40.41
CA LYS A 47 21.29 -18.59 39.85
C LYS A 47 22.65 -17.96 39.48
N ALA A 48 22.81 -17.54 38.23
CA ALA A 48 23.91 -16.66 37.84
C ALA A 48 23.62 -15.22 38.32
N ARG A 49 24.62 -14.61 38.98
CA ARG A 49 24.59 -13.25 39.52
C ARG A 49 24.61 -12.21 38.40
N LEU A 50 23.71 -11.24 38.52
CA LEU A 50 23.74 -9.94 37.86
C LEU A 50 24.97 -9.13 38.30
N CYS A 51 25.68 -8.53 37.35
CA CYS A 51 26.63 -7.44 37.61
C CYS A 51 25.91 -6.11 37.37
N ASN A 52 25.80 -5.30 38.43
CA ASN A 52 25.39 -3.90 38.39
C ASN A 52 26.57 -3.03 37.95
N ALA A 53 26.34 -2.08 37.07
CA ALA A 53 27.20 -0.92 36.88
C ALA A 53 26.32 0.34 36.98
N GLU A 54 26.62 1.18 37.97
CA GLU A 54 26.02 2.50 38.19
C GLU A 54 26.52 3.52 37.16
N PRO A 55 25.76 4.62 36.92
CA PRO A 55 26.10 5.65 35.96
C PRO A 55 26.98 6.74 36.59
N ALA A 56 27.98 7.19 35.84
CA ALA A 56 28.72 8.40 36.15
C ALA A 56 27.90 9.65 35.79
N SER A 57 27.94 10.58 36.73
CA SER A 57 27.40 11.94 36.74
C SER A 57 28.21 12.93 35.91
N GLY A 58 27.56 14.04 35.55
CA GLY A 58 28.18 15.31 35.14
C GLY A 58 27.51 15.88 33.89
N ASP A 59 27.25 17.16 33.74
CA ASP A 59 27.23 18.31 34.64
C ASP A 59 26.45 19.40 33.89
N ASN A 60 26.03 20.41 34.64
CA ASN A 60 25.26 21.58 34.23
C ASN A 60 25.92 22.39 33.11
N ASP A 61 25.11 23.12 32.33
CA ASP A 61 25.44 24.52 32.05
C ASP A 61 24.21 25.36 31.67
N ASP A 62 24.17 26.52 32.30
CA ASP A 62 23.15 27.57 32.32
C ASP A 62 23.14 28.43 31.04
N GLY A 63 22.11 29.27 30.87
CA GLY A 63 22.18 30.37 29.91
C GLY A 63 20.86 31.09 29.62
N ASP A 64 20.60 32.14 30.41
CA ASP A 64 19.56 33.19 30.31
C ASP A 64 19.38 33.78 28.88
N GLY A 65 18.28 34.37 28.45
CA GLY A 65 17.40 35.38 29.04
C GLY A 65 17.07 36.45 27.97
N TYR A 66 16.18 37.40 28.30
CA TYR A 66 15.79 38.63 27.58
C TYR A 66 14.43 38.66 26.83
N ASP A 67 13.44 39.15 27.58
CA ASP A 67 12.73 40.43 27.42
C ASP A 67 11.94 40.78 26.14
N SER A 68 10.65 40.98 26.39
CA SER A 68 9.72 41.80 25.61
C SER A 68 9.97 43.29 25.88
N PRO A 69 9.45 44.20 25.03
CA PRO A 69 8.35 45.00 25.56
C PRO A 69 7.23 45.34 24.55
N SER A 70 6.08 45.57 25.16
CA SER A 70 4.86 46.19 24.65
C SER A 70 5.05 47.68 24.33
N LYS A 71 4.21 48.23 23.42
CA LYS A 71 3.57 49.54 23.57
C LYS A 71 2.46 49.82 22.54
N THR A 72 1.44 50.47 23.07
CA THR A 72 0.17 51.02 22.56
C THR A 72 0.32 52.33 21.76
N CYS A 73 -0.66 52.65 20.89
CA CYS A 73 -1.29 53.96 20.59
C CYS A 73 -2.25 53.77 19.38
N GLN A 74 -3.59 53.91 19.50
CA GLN A 74 -4.46 55.10 19.49
C GLN A 74 -4.66 55.83 18.13
N ASP A 75 -5.94 56.10 17.83
CA ASP A 75 -6.55 57.09 16.90
C ASP A 75 -6.43 56.89 15.38
N SER A 76 -7.35 57.30 14.51
CA SER A 76 -8.76 57.75 14.52
C SER A 76 -9.18 57.99 13.03
N GLY A 77 -10.48 58.06 12.69
CA GLY A 77 -10.93 58.91 11.55
C GLY A 77 -11.61 58.30 10.30
N ARG A 78 -12.95 58.18 10.38
CA ARG A 78 -14.04 58.68 9.47
C ARG A 78 -13.99 58.63 7.90
N LYS A 79 -15.15 58.14 7.38
CA LYS A 79 -15.97 58.56 6.20
C LYS A 79 -15.37 58.34 4.80
N GLY A 80 -16.05 57.87 3.75
CA GLY A 80 -17.47 57.74 3.40
C GLY A 80 -17.66 58.22 1.94
N PHE A 81 -18.59 57.61 1.18
CA PHE A 81 -19.17 57.99 -0.13
C PHE A 81 -18.94 57.04 -1.34
N THR A 82 -20.03 56.36 -1.70
CA THR A 82 -20.50 55.93 -3.03
C THR A 82 -21.07 57.16 -3.80
N PRO A 83 -21.21 57.21 -5.15
CA PRO A 83 -22.13 56.32 -5.89
C PRO A 83 -21.80 55.99 -7.37
N SER A 84 -22.52 54.98 -7.88
CA SER A 84 -22.77 54.56 -9.26
C SER A 84 -23.74 55.54 -10.00
N PRO A 85 -24.42 55.23 -11.13
CA PRO A 85 -24.14 54.39 -12.33
C PRO A 85 -24.61 55.05 -13.67
N SER A 86 -24.49 54.38 -14.83
CA SER A 86 -25.39 54.45 -16.03
C SER A 86 -24.79 53.59 -17.16
N THR A 87 -25.42 52.55 -17.75
CA THR A 87 -26.63 52.33 -18.58
C THR A 87 -26.45 52.52 -20.10
N ALA A 88 -27.06 51.58 -20.85
CA ALA A 88 -27.47 51.58 -22.29
C ALA A 88 -26.42 51.00 -23.29
N THR A 89 -26.74 50.24 -24.35
CA THR A 89 -27.97 49.69 -24.97
C THR A 89 -27.57 48.75 -26.13
N ASP A 90 -28.37 47.70 -26.37
CA ASP A 90 -28.82 47.02 -27.61
C ASP A 90 -27.95 46.87 -28.88
N GLY A 91 -27.98 45.66 -29.45
CA GLY A 91 -27.62 45.37 -30.85
C GLY A 91 -27.50 43.87 -31.22
N ASN A 92 -28.64 43.20 -31.44
CA ASN A 92 -28.78 41.88 -32.10
C ASN A 92 -28.75 42.10 -33.65
N SER A 93 -28.36 41.23 -34.58
CA SER A 93 -28.12 39.79 -34.69
C SER A 93 -27.43 39.50 -36.05
N ASN A 94 -26.64 38.43 -36.19
CA ASN A 94 -26.77 37.47 -37.31
C ASN A 94 -25.78 36.29 -37.19
N ASN A 95 -26.37 35.08 -37.21
CA ASN A 95 -25.87 33.74 -37.53
C ASN A 95 -24.38 33.54 -37.87
N ILE A 96 -23.73 32.56 -37.21
CA ILE A 96 -22.88 31.52 -37.84
C ILE A 96 -22.75 30.30 -36.89
N ARG A 97 -22.68 29.13 -37.52
CA ARG A 97 -22.64 27.76 -36.99
C ARG A 97 -21.19 27.41 -36.59
N TRP A 98 -20.93 26.99 -35.35
CA TRP A 98 -19.58 26.62 -34.86
C TRP A 98 -19.37 25.10 -34.75
N ASN A 99 -18.21 24.64 -35.22
CA ASN A 99 -17.62 23.33 -34.93
C ASN A 99 -16.61 23.52 -33.78
N GLU A 100 -16.75 22.78 -32.69
CA GLU A 100 -15.87 22.90 -31.52
C GLU A 100 -14.57 22.09 -31.67
N THR A 101 -13.43 22.76 -31.46
CA THR A 101 -12.09 22.15 -31.32
C THR A 101 -11.77 21.93 -29.84
N LEU A 102 -11.26 20.74 -29.50
CA LEU A 102 -10.70 20.40 -28.19
C LEU A 102 -9.60 21.40 -27.76
N PRO A 103 -9.48 21.79 -26.47
CA PRO A 103 -8.42 22.65 -25.99
C PRO A 103 -7.08 21.94 -26.15
N THR A 104 -6.14 22.61 -26.83
CA THR A 104 -4.87 22.00 -27.20
C THR A 104 -3.97 21.81 -25.96
N THR A 105 -3.41 20.62 -25.81
CA THR A 105 -2.37 20.24 -24.83
C THR A 105 -1.02 20.96 -25.04
N ARG A 106 -0.97 21.93 -25.96
CA ARG A 106 0.21 22.71 -26.38
C ARG A 106 0.93 23.43 -25.24
N TRP A 107 0.23 23.68 -24.14
CA TRP A 107 0.71 24.36 -22.94
C TRP A 107 1.76 23.57 -22.13
N LEU A 108 1.78 22.24 -22.23
CA LEU A 108 2.65 21.38 -21.39
C LEU A 108 4.12 21.31 -21.83
N LEU A 109 4.49 21.78 -23.03
CA LEU A 109 5.81 21.49 -23.64
C LEU A 109 6.76 22.68 -23.81
N LEU A 110 6.59 23.74 -23.03
CA LEU A 110 7.58 24.82 -23.01
C LEU A 110 8.13 24.95 -21.59
N PRO A 111 9.42 24.62 -21.36
CA PRO A 111 10.42 25.70 -21.40
C PRO A 111 11.86 25.34 -21.88
N ASN A 112 12.38 26.28 -22.68
CA ASN A 112 13.75 26.81 -22.84
C ASN A 112 14.88 25.98 -23.50
N GLY A 113 15.06 26.23 -24.81
CA GLY A 113 16.37 26.24 -25.48
C GLY A 113 16.83 27.69 -25.73
N ASP A 114 18.04 28.00 -25.28
CA ASP A 114 18.93 29.15 -25.55
C ASP A 114 18.35 30.37 -26.29
N CYS A 115 17.91 31.37 -25.51
CA CYS A 115 17.80 32.75 -25.98
C CYS A 115 18.47 33.67 -24.95
N ASN A 116 19.65 34.18 -25.28
CA ASN A 116 20.19 35.39 -24.66
C ASN A 116 19.31 36.57 -25.07
N GLY A 117 18.22 36.78 -24.33
CA GLY A 117 17.22 37.83 -24.55
C GLY A 117 15.95 37.46 -23.79
N GLY A 118 15.57 38.27 -22.80
CA GLY A 118 14.58 37.94 -21.74
C GLY A 118 13.12 37.73 -22.14
N ASP A 119 12.80 37.38 -23.40
CA ASP A 119 11.44 37.45 -23.96
C ASP A 119 10.95 36.16 -24.66
N CYS A 120 11.21 34.95 -24.12
CA CYS A 120 10.87 33.71 -24.86
C CYS A 120 9.99 32.66 -24.16
N LEU A 121 9.35 32.99 -23.03
CA LEU A 121 8.16 32.27 -22.53
C LEU A 121 6.84 33.02 -22.81
N ALA A 122 6.95 34.29 -23.22
CA ALA A 122 5.85 35.26 -23.24
C ALA A 122 4.90 35.12 -24.46
N ALA A 123 5.32 34.47 -25.54
CA ALA A 123 4.63 34.55 -26.82
C ALA A 123 3.49 33.55 -27.04
N ARG A 124 3.16 32.70 -26.06
CA ARG A 124 2.05 31.74 -26.21
C ARG A 124 1.00 31.77 -25.13
N LEU A 125 1.32 32.09 -23.87
CA LEU A 125 0.29 32.31 -22.86
C LEU A 125 -0.49 33.55 -23.19
N PRO A 126 -1.76 33.64 -22.79
CA PRO A 126 -2.49 34.88 -22.85
C PRO A 126 -1.62 36.09 -22.43
N PRO A 127 -1.31 37.09 -23.29
CA PRO A 127 -0.69 38.35 -22.88
C PRO A 127 -1.25 38.99 -21.60
N SER A 128 -2.51 38.75 -21.24
CA SER A 128 -3.14 39.19 -19.98
C SER A 128 -2.51 38.60 -18.70
N LEU A 129 -1.77 37.50 -18.78
CA LEU A 129 -1.17 36.80 -17.63
C LEU A 129 0.13 37.46 -17.10
N PHE A 130 0.71 38.42 -17.81
CA PHE A 130 2.06 38.92 -17.52
C PHE A 130 2.08 40.30 -16.83
N SER A 131 2.65 40.37 -15.61
CA SER A 131 3.09 41.63 -14.96
C SER A 131 4.07 41.33 -13.80
N PRO A 132 5.36 41.69 -13.87
CA PRO A 132 6.32 41.44 -12.80
C PRO A 132 6.64 42.71 -12.00
N GLU A 133 6.05 42.87 -10.80
CA GLU A 133 6.51 43.82 -9.78
C GLU A 133 6.78 43.11 -8.44
N LYS A 134 7.67 43.68 -7.61
CA LYS A 134 8.14 43.12 -6.33
C LYS A 134 7.00 43.03 -5.30
N LYS A 135 6.85 41.83 -4.73
CA LYS A 135 5.62 41.29 -4.12
C LYS A 135 5.33 41.76 -2.69
N LYS A 136 4.10 42.25 -2.47
CA LYS A 136 3.33 42.04 -1.22
C LYS A 136 2.26 40.97 -1.49
N ILE A 137 1.93 40.11 -0.52
CA ILE A 137 0.93 39.03 -0.66
C ILE A 137 -0.44 39.55 -1.14
N GLY A 138 -0.82 40.76 -0.72
CA GLY A 138 -2.03 41.43 -1.22
C GLY A 138 -2.03 41.72 -2.72
N GLN A 139 -0.86 41.98 -3.33
CA GLN A 139 -0.74 42.17 -4.78
C GLN A 139 -0.85 40.84 -5.54
N ASP A 140 -0.29 39.75 -5.01
CA ASP A 140 -0.44 38.41 -5.60
C ASP A 140 -1.92 37.99 -5.63
N HIS A 141 -2.65 38.27 -4.54
CA HIS A 141 -4.10 38.08 -4.47
C HIS A 141 -4.83 38.87 -5.56
N ASP A 142 -4.63 40.19 -5.63
CA ASP A 142 -5.38 41.07 -6.54
C ASP A 142 -5.04 40.77 -8.02
N ARG A 143 -3.79 40.41 -8.31
CA ARG A 143 -3.38 39.94 -9.63
C ARG A 143 -4.07 38.63 -10.01
N PHE A 144 -4.14 37.66 -9.09
CA PHE A 144 -4.77 36.38 -9.37
C PHE A 144 -6.29 36.52 -9.54
N ALA A 145 -6.95 37.32 -8.70
CA ALA A 145 -8.36 37.65 -8.86
C ALA A 145 -8.62 38.39 -10.19
N GLY A 146 -7.77 39.36 -10.53
CA GLY A 146 -7.84 40.10 -11.79
C GLY A 146 -7.74 39.17 -13.00
N LEU A 147 -6.81 38.22 -12.98
CA LEU A 147 -6.67 37.21 -14.03
C LEU A 147 -7.95 36.39 -14.22
N LEU A 148 -8.52 35.87 -13.13
CA LEU A 148 -9.73 35.05 -13.19
C LEU A 148 -10.91 35.86 -13.74
N ASN A 149 -11.06 37.12 -13.30
CA ASN A 149 -12.10 38.02 -13.78
C ASN A 149 -11.96 38.33 -15.28
N GLN A 150 -10.72 38.54 -15.78
CA GLN A 150 -10.44 38.79 -17.19
C GLN A 150 -10.86 37.63 -18.11
N HIS A 151 -10.86 36.40 -17.59
CA HIS A 151 -11.30 35.20 -18.31
C HIS A 151 -12.75 34.80 -17.97
N GLY A 152 -13.55 35.73 -17.46
CA GLY A 152 -14.99 35.56 -17.23
C GLY A 152 -15.37 34.74 -16.00
N LEU A 153 -14.42 34.46 -15.10
CA LEU A 153 -14.72 33.77 -13.83
C LEU A 153 -15.06 34.81 -12.76
N ARG A 154 -16.23 34.65 -12.14
CA ARG A 154 -16.64 35.54 -11.05
C ARG A 154 -15.80 35.22 -9.83
N THR A 155 -15.15 36.23 -9.24
CA THR A 155 -14.34 36.07 -8.02
C THR A 155 -14.80 36.94 -6.85
N SER A 156 -14.38 36.56 -5.64
CA SER A 156 -14.48 37.38 -4.44
C SER A 156 -13.19 37.28 -3.62
N LYS A 157 -12.79 38.41 -3.02
CA LYS A 157 -11.66 38.50 -2.10
C LYS A 157 -12.10 38.05 -0.70
N ILE A 158 -11.28 37.25 -0.04
CA ILE A 158 -11.44 36.89 1.36
C ILE A 158 -10.18 37.31 2.12
N SER A 159 -10.34 38.24 3.04
CA SER A 159 -9.31 38.71 3.95
C SER A 159 -9.70 38.36 5.39
N SER A 160 -9.15 37.26 5.94
CA SER A 160 -9.05 36.93 7.39
C SER A 160 -9.21 35.42 7.64
N PRO A 161 -8.36 34.78 8.47
CA PRO A 161 -7.03 35.25 8.90
C PRO A 161 -6.00 35.21 7.77
N ARG A 162 -6.30 34.54 6.64
CA ARG A 162 -5.42 34.37 5.47
C ARG A 162 -6.04 35.01 4.23
N GLU A 163 -5.20 35.49 3.32
CA GLU A 163 -5.61 35.97 2.00
C GLU A 163 -6.06 34.80 1.11
N ALA A 164 -7.23 34.93 0.49
CA ALA A 164 -7.77 33.92 -0.41
C ALA A 164 -8.66 34.49 -1.50
N VAL A 165 -8.63 33.85 -2.68
CA VAL A 165 -9.54 34.14 -3.80
C VAL A 165 -10.60 33.06 -3.87
N SER A 166 -11.87 33.45 -3.91
CA SER A 166 -13.00 32.55 -4.13
C SER A 166 -13.52 32.68 -5.55
N ILE A 167 -13.63 31.56 -6.28
CA ILE A 167 -14.21 31.45 -7.62
C ILE A 167 -15.61 30.86 -7.48
N TYR A 168 -16.63 31.50 -8.07
CA TYR A 168 -17.98 30.96 -8.05
C TYR A 168 -18.14 29.88 -9.13
N LYS A 169 -18.61 28.70 -8.74
CA LYS A 169 -18.69 27.53 -9.62
C LYS A 169 -19.67 27.72 -10.78
N ASP A 170 -20.75 28.48 -10.59
CA ASP A 170 -21.71 28.79 -11.65
C ASP A 170 -21.07 29.56 -12.82
N SER A 171 -20.09 30.42 -12.56
CA SER A 171 -19.32 31.12 -13.62
C SER A 171 -18.44 30.18 -14.45
N CYS A 172 -18.16 28.97 -13.94
CA CYS A 172 -17.47 27.92 -14.69
C CYS A 172 -18.43 27.16 -15.64
N CYS A 173 -19.74 27.22 -15.39
CA CYS A 173 -20.76 26.47 -16.13
C CYS A 173 -21.49 27.29 -17.19
N GLN A 174 -21.35 28.61 -17.20
CA GLN A 174 -21.98 29.46 -18.22
C GLN A 174 -21.30 29.23 -19.57
N GLY A 175 -22.03 28.52 -20.44
CA GLY A 175 -21.63 28.11 -21.78
C GLY A 175 -21.71 29.25 -22.79
N ASP A 176 -20.86 29.14 -23.82
CA ASP A 176 -20.79 29.73 -25.17
C ASP A 176 -21.33 31.13 -25.52
N ASP A 177 -21.98 31.86 -24.63
CA ASP A 177 -22.40 33.25 -24.86
C ASP A 177 -21.22 34.24 -24.71
N ALA A 178 -20.00 33.74 -24.46
CA ALA A 178 -18.80 34.55 -24.49
C ALA A 178 -18.48 34.93 -25.95
N PRO A 179 -18.06 36.18 -26.23
CA PRO A 179 -17.70 36.59 -27.58
C PRO A 179 -16.69 35.61 -28.19
N ASP A 180 -16.82 35.32 -29.49
CA ASP A 180 -15.96 34.42 -30.29
C ASP A 180 -14.48 34.84 -30.37
N ASP A 181 -14.00 35.69 -29.45
CA ASP A 181 -12.59 35.95 -29.27
C ASP A 181 -11.89 34.67 -28.78
N SER A 182 -11.29 33.96 -29.75
CA SER A 182 -10.61 32.67 -29.56
C SER A 182 -9.66 32.67 -28.36
N TYR A 183 -9.07 33.82 -28.07
CA TYR A 183 -8.09 33.99 -27.03
C TYR A 183 -8.68 33.93 -25.61
N LEU A 184 -9.81 34.60 -25.38
CA LEU A 184 -10.47 34.61 -24.07
C LEU A 184 -11.00 33.22 -23.76
N LYS A 185 -11.51 32.52 -24.78
CA LYS A 185 -11.95 31.12 -24.71
C LYS A 185 -10.79 30.20 -24.34
N ASP A 186 -9.65 30.29 -25.03
CA ASP A 186 -8.45 29.49 -24.71
C ASP A 186 -7.97 29.69 -23.26
N GLY A 187 -7.95 30.94 -22.78
CA GLY A 187 -7.57 31.25 -21.41
C GLY A 187 -8.57 30.73 -20.37
N LYS A 188 -9.88 30.85 -20.64
CA LYS A 188 -10.92 30.27 -19.79
C LYS A 188 -10.80 28.75 -19.75
N ASP A 189 -10.63 28.09 -20.90
CA ASP A 189 -10.47 26.64 -20.99
C ASP A 189 -9.24 26.16 -20.23
N PHE A 190 -8.10 26.85 -20.34
CA PHE A 190 -6.90 26.54 -19.56
C PHE A 190 -7.18 26.59 -18.05
N LEU A 191 -7.88 27.62 -17.57
CA LEU A 191 -8.24 27.76 -16.16
C LEU A 191 -9.24 26.69 -15.71
N LEU A 192 -10.24 26.38 -16.55
CA LEU A 192 -11.20 25.30 -16.27
C LEU A 192 -10.50 23.94 -16.18
N VAL A 193 -9.56 23.63 -17.07
CA VAL A 193 -8.74 22.41 -16.98
C VAL A 193 -7.87 22.42 -15.74
N THR A 194 -7.26 23.56 -15.40
CA THR A 194 -6.45 23.73 -14.19
C THR A 194 -7.24 23.42 -12.92
N PHE A 195 -8.52 23.80 -12.87
CA PHE A 195 -9.41 23.53 -11.74
C PHE A 195 -10.21 22.23 -11.87
N GLY A 196 -10.03 21.44 -12.93
CA GLY A 196 -10.73 20.16 -13.14
C GLY A 196 -12.22 20.30 -13.50
N LEU A 197 -12.64 21.48 -13.97
CA LEU A 197 -14.02 21.83 -14.31
C LEU A 197 -14.28 21.85 -15.82
N TYR A 198 -13.30 21.44 -16.63
CA TYR A 198 -13.48 21.39 -18.08
C TYR A 198 -14.54 20.34 -18.48
N PRO A 199 -15.43 20.60 -19.48
CA PRO A 199 -16.49 19.66 -19.86
C PRO A 199 -16.00 18.25 -20.23
N GLN A 200 -14.82 18.14 -20.86
CA GLN A 200 -14.20 16.85 -21.23
C GLN A 200 -12.98 16.53 -20.36
N GLN A 201 -12.96 16.99 -19.10
CA GLN A 201 -11.83 16.78 -18.20
C GLN A 201 -11.44 15.30 -18.10
N HIS A 202 -12.42 14.39 -18.03
CA HIS A 202 -12.14 12.96 -17.92
C HIS A 202 -11.33 12.42 -19.12
N ASP A 203 -11.70 12.80 -20.34
CA ASP A 203 -11.01 12.36 -21.56
C ASP A 203 -9.62 12.97 -21.67
N LEU A 204 -9.46 14.24 -21.28
CA LEU A 204 -8.16 14.92 -21.21
C LEU A 204 -7.23 14.27 -20.20
N GLU A 205 -7.73 13.95 -19.00
CA GLU A 205 -6.95 13.25 -17.97
C GLU A 205 -6.51 11.86 -18.44
N LYS A 206 -7.41 11.13 -19.08
CA LYS A 206 -7.12 9.81 -19.65
C LYS A 206 -6.03 9.92 -20.71
N TYR A 207 -6.19 10.82 -21.67
CA TYR A 207 -5.21 11.06 -22.74
C TYR A 207 -3.86 11.50 -22.19
N TYR A 208 -3.85 12.42 -21.21
CA TYR A 208 -2.63 12.86 -20.54
C TYR A 208 -1.90 11.69 -19.87
N LYS A 209 -2.62 10.87 -19.08
CA LYS A 209 -2.05 9.72 -18.38
C LYS A 209 -1.46 8.68 -19.34
N THR A 210 -2.13 8.38 -20.45
CA THR A 210 -1.69 7.34 -21.40
C THR A 210 -0.60 7.82 -22.34
N CYS A 211 -0.65 9.07 -22.79
CA CYS A 211 0.16 9.53 -23.92
C CYS A 211 1.25 10.54 -23.55
N ILE A 212 1.04 11.38 -22.53
CA ILE A 212 1.88 12.56 -22.28
C ILE A 212 2.69 12.44 -20.99
N LYS A 213 2.05 12.00 -19.90
CA LYS A 213 2.56 12.07 -18.53
C LYS A 213 3.99 11.58 -18.39
N ASN A 214 4.29 10.38 -18.89
CA ASN A 214 5.61 9.76 -18.71
C ASN A 214 6.72 10.55 -19.41
N ALA A 215 6.48 10.98 -20.65
CA ALA A 215 7.43 11.80 -21.40
C ALA A 215 7.64 13.16 -20.75
N TYR A 216 6.56 13.80 -20.31
CA TYR A 216 6.61 15.09 -19.60
C TYR A 216 7.36 14.99 -18.27
N CYS A 217 7.08 13.96 -17.46
CA CYS A 217 7.78 13.75 -16.19
C CYS A 217 9.27 13.45 -16.40
N LEU A 218 9.61 12.68 -17.43
CA LEU A 218 11.00 12.42 -17.79
C LEU A 218 11.73 13.70 -18.22
N LEU A 219 11.08 14.56 -19.01
CA LEU A 219 11.62 15.86 -19.39
C LEU A 219 11.91 16.74 -18.16
N LEU A 220 10.95 16.87 -17.25
CA LEU A 220 11.12 17.61 -15.99
C LEU A 220 12.26 17.03 -15.14
N PHE A 221 12.39 15.70 -15.10
CA PHE A 221 13.47 15.03 -14.39
C PHE A 221 14.85 15.31 -15.01
N CYS A 222 14.95 15.27 -16.34
CA CYS A 222 16.18 15.63 -17.04
C CYS A 222 16.57 17.09 -16.80
N LYS A 223 15.58 18.00 -16.81
CA LYS A 223 15.79 19.41 -16.47
C LYS A 223 16.29 19.58 -15.03
N LYS A 224 15.66 18.88 -14.07
CA LYS A 224 16.08 18.94 -12.66
C LYS A 224 17.51 18.41 -12.46
N MET A 225 17.86 17.32 -13.13
CA MET A 225 19.24 16.84 -13.13
C MET A 225 20.19 17.90 -13.68
N ARG A 226 19.87 18.51 -14.84
CA ARG A 226 20.68 19.57 -15.44
C ARG A 226 20.92 20.74 -14.47
N GLU A 227 19.88 21.25 -13.83
CA GLU A 227 19.98 22.35 -12.85
C GLU A 227 20.93 22.03 -11.69
N GLU A 228 20.86 20.80 -11.13
CA GLU A 228 21.78 20.40 -10.05
C GLU A 228 23.23 20.20 -10.54
N TYR A 229 23.43 19.80 -11.80
CA TYR A 229 24.77 19.66 -12.38
C TYR A 229 25.39 21.00 -12.78
N ASP A 230 24.63 21.91 -13.38
CA ASP A 230 25.14 23.25 -13.75
C ASP A 230 25.52 24.05 -12.49
N GLY A 231 24.74 23.95 -11.39
CA GLY A 231 25.09 24.58 -10.11
C GLY A 231 26.39 24.04 -9.46
N LEU A 232 26.78 22.80 -9.75
CA LEU A 232 28.06 22.24 -9.30
C LEU A 232 29.24 22.78 -10.11
N LEU A 233 29.04 23.11 -11.39
CA LEU A 233 30.08 23.66 -12.25
C LEU A 233 30.35 25.13 -11.92
N GLU A 234 29.31 25.95 -11.73
CA GLU A 234 29.45 27.38 -11.40
C GLU A 234 30.12 27.63 -10.03
N SER A 235 29.91 26.71 -9.07
CA SER A 235 30.57 26.78 -7.76
C SER A 235 32.05 26.37 -7.81
N SER A 236 32.46 25.58 -8.81
CA SER A 236 33.86 25.20 -9.01
C SER A 236 34.69 26.30 -9.69
N SER A 237 34.09 27.06 -10.62
CA SER A 237 34.79 28.15 -11.33
C SER A 237 34.97 29.42 -10.50
N SER A 238 34.17 29.63 -9.46
CA SER A 238 34.19 30.85 -8.63
C SER A 238 35.18 30.79 -7.45
N SER A 239 35.73 29.62 -7.13
CA SER A 239 36.64 29.44 -5.99
C SER A 239 38.14 29.44 -6.33
N SER A 240 38.51 29.45 -7.62
CA SER A 240 39.92 29.39 -8.06
C SER A 240 40.63 30.75 -8.18
N SER A 241 39.94 31.88 -7.95
CA SER A 241 40.50 33.22 -8.18
C SER A 241 41.24 33.86 -6.99
N LYS A 242 41.52 33.14 -5.89
CA LYS A 242 42.16 33.71 -4.68
C LYS A 242 43.33 32.91 -4.06
N LEU A 243 44.00 32.03 -4.79
CA LEU A 243 45.19 31.34 -4.27
C LEU A 243 46.47 31.77 -5.00
N SER A 244 47.40 32.31 -4.23
CA SER A 244 48.72 32.82 -4.63
C SER A 244 49.64 31.72 -5.20
N PRO A 245 50.52 32.06 -6.17
CA PRO A 245 51.29 31.07 -6.90
C PRO A 245 52.60 30.75 -6.17
N SER A 246 52.69 29.59 -5.51
CA SER A 246 53.99 28.95 -5.28
C SER A 246 53.85 27.46 -4.98
N LEU A 247 54.62 26.68 -5.74
CA LEU A 247 55.02 25.27 -5.57
C LEU A 247 54.25 24.21 -6.38
N SER A 248 55.07 23.61 -7.25
CA SER A 248 54.85 22.52 -8.19
C SER A 248 54.34 21.21 -7.58
N SER A 249 53.36 20.58 -8.23
CA SER A 249 53.34 19.10 -8.37
C SER A 249 52.37 18.64 -9.47
N ASN A 250 52.94 18.07 -10.52
CA ASN A 250 52.32 17.63 -11.79
C ASN A 250 51.37 16.41 -11.67
N SER A 251 50.82 16.11 -10.49
CA SER A 251 49.98 14.91 -10.26
C SER A 251 48.48 15.20 -10.17
N LEU A 252 48.05 16.45 -10.02
CA LEU A 252 46.62 16.80 -9.88
C LEU A 252 45.91 17.00 -11.24
N HIS A 253 46.66 17.39 -12.26
CA HIS A 253 46.12 17.82 -13.56
C HIS A 253 45.44 16.68 -14.35
N VAL A 254 45.85 15.43 -14.13
CA VAL A 254 45.27 14.24 -14.80
C VAL A 254 43.90 13.88 -14.22
N LEU A 255 43.70 14.07 -12.91
CA LEU A 255 42.42 13.81 -12.25
C LEU A 255 41.36 14.86 -12.59
N GLU A 256 41.75 16.14 -12.69
CA GLU A 256 40.84 17.22 -13.12
C GLU A 256 40.41 17.08 -14.60
N GLN A 257 41.32 16.69 -15.50
CA GLN A 257 40.96 16.45 -16.91
C GLN A 257 39.98 15.28 -17.06
N SER A 258 40.17 14.19 -16.30
CA SER A 258 39.26 13.04 -16.35
C SER A 258 37.84 13.36 -15.87
N ASN A 259 37.71 14.23 -14.86
CA ASN A 259 36.42 14.69 -14.34
C ASN A 259 35.70 15.64 -15.31
N ASN A 260 36.44 16.52 -15.99
CA ASN A 260 35.88 17.44 -16.99
C ASN A 260 35.35 16.68 -18.22
N ILE A 261 36.05 15.64 -18.69
CA ILE A 261 35.60 14.83 -19.84
C ILE A 261 34.31 14.07 -19.48
N ALA A 262 34.23 13.48 -18.29
CA ALA A 262 33.03 12.76 -17.85
C ALA A 262 31.82 13.70 -17.66
N SER A 263 32.06 14.92 -17.14
CA SER A 263 31.02 15.95 -16.97
C SER A 263 30.47 16.44 -18.32
N ASN A 264 31.35 16.74 -19.29
CA ASN A 264 30.95 17.18 -20.63
C ASN A 264 30.16 16.09 -21.38
N SER A 265 30.60 14.83 -21.29
CA SER A 265 29.89 13.69 -21.90
C SER A 265 28.49 13.50 -21.32
N MET A 266 28.31 13.70 -20.01
CA MET A 266 26.99 13.61 -19.39
C MET A 266 26.07 14.75 -19.83
N LYS A 267 26.60 15.98 -19.93
CA LYS A 267 25.84 17.16 -20.39
C LYS A 267 25.34 16.98 -21.82
N GLU A 268 26.20 16.50 -22.72
CA GLU A 268 25.86 16.20 -24.12
C GLU A 268 24.79 15.11 -24.21
N ARG A 269 24.94 14.00 -23.46
CA ARG A 269 23.92 12.94 -23.40
C ARG A 269 22.56 13.43 -22.88
N LEU A 270 22.56 14.27 -21.84
CA LEU A 270 21.32 14.88 -21.31
C LEU A 270 20.68 15.81 -22.33
N GLN A 271 21.45 16.61 -23.08
CA GLN A 271 20.93 17.47 -24.14
C GLN A 271 20.31 16.66 -25.28
N ILE A 272 20.99 15.61 -25.76
CA ILE A 272 20.45 14.73 -26.81
C ILE A 272 19.14 14.09 -26.35
N LEU A 273 19.09 13.58 -25.12
CA LEU A 273 17.89 12.93 -24.61
C LEU A 273 16.74 13.93 -24.43
N ILE A 274 17.00 15.11 -23.88
CA ILE A 274 16.01 16.20 -23.75
C ILE A 274 15.45 16.55 -25.13
N PHE A 275 16.30 16.77 -26.13
CA PHE A 275 15.87 17.07 -27.50
C PHE A 275 15.03 15.95 -28.11
N GLN A 276 15.39 14.68 -27.91
CA GLN A 276 14.62 13.53 -28.39
C GLN A 276 13.24 13.44 -27.72
N ILE A 277 13.17 13.64 -26.41
CA ILE A 277 11.91 13.63 -25.65
C ILE A 277 11.02 14.79 -26.11
N GLU A 278 11.57 16.01 -26.21
CA GLU A 278 10.85 17.19 -26.69
C GLU A 278 10.32 16.98 -28.11
N LYS A 279 11.15 16.46 -29.03
CA LYS A 279 10.72 16.16 -30.40
C LYS A 279 9.57 15.14 -30.43
N THR A 280 9.66 14.08 -29.63
CA THR A 280 8.65 13.03 -29.56
C THR A 280 7.35 13.55 -28.96
N THR A 281 7.44 14.33 -27.87
CA THR A 281 6.25 14.83 -27.19
C THR A 281 5.58 15.90 -28.04
N ASN A 282 6.34 16.78 -28.70
CA ASN A 282 5.81 17.75 -29.65
C ASN A 282 5.08 17.08 -30.83
N ARG A 283 5.58 15.93 -31.31
CA ARG A 283 4.92 15.14 -32.35
C ARG A 283 3.57 14.59 -31.87
N LEU A 284 3.54 13.93 -30.71
CA LEU A 284 2.31 13.37 -30.12
C LEU A 284 1.24 14.45 -29.92
N MET A 285 1.63 15.64 -29.46
CA MET A 285 0.71 16.76 -29.30
C MET A 285 0.14 17.25 -30.63
N ARG A 286 0.95 17.36 -31.70
CA ARG A 286 0.46 17.80 -33.02
C ARG A 286 -0.49 16.79 -33.65
N GLU A 287 -0.20 15.49 -33.53
CA GLU A 287 -1.05 14.43 -34.05
C GLU A 287 -2.44 14.47 -33.40
N SER A 288 -2.51 14.76 -32.09
CA SER A 288 -3.77 14.91 -31.35
C SER A 288 -4.66 16.05 -31.85
N SER A 289 -4.06 17.17 -32.28
CA SER A 289 -4.80 18.34 -32.78
C SER A 289 -5.32 18.16 -34.21
N SER A 290 -4.76 17.21 -34.96
CA SER A 290 -5.09 16.96 -36.37
C SER A 290 -6.16 15.88 -36.59
N SER A 291 -6.52 15.13 -35.55
CA SER A 291 -7.44 13.99 -35.62
C SER A 291 -8.90 14.40 -35.30
N THR A 292 -9.51 15.22 -36.16
CA THR A 292 -10.98 15.46 -36.13
C THR A 292 -11.76 14.39 -36.90
N LYS A 293 -11.08 13.42 -37.51
CA LYS A 293 -11.71 12.25 -38.16
C LYS A 293 -11.24 10.97 -37.48
N THR A 294 -12.06 10.49 -36.54
CA THR A 294 -12.00 9.16 -35.93
C THR A 294 -12.17 8.07 -36.99
N THR A 295 -11.13 7.82 -37.79
CA THR A 295 -10.99 6.59 -38.56
C THR A 295 -10.05 5.67 -37.79
N THR A 296 -10.50 4.44 -37.58
CA THR A 296 -9.96 3.40 -36.68
C THR A 296 -8.63 2.79 -37.17
N SER A 297 -7.66 3.63 -37.53
CA SER A 297 -6.29 3.20 -37.83
C SER A 297 -5.52 2.95 -36.54
N LYS A 298 -5.58 1.71 -36.03
CA LYS A 298 -4.98 1.28 -34.75
C LYS A 298 -3.46 1.04 -34.79
N ASP A 299 -2.79 1.13 -35.94
CA ASP A 299 -1.58 0.31 -36.08
C ASP A 299 -0.20 0.99 -35.94
N HIS A 300 -0.02 2.32 -35.93
CA HIS A 300 1.34 2.88 -36.09
C HIS A 300 1.81 3.98 -35.10
N CYS A 301 1.13 4.22 -33.98
CA CYS A 301 1.75 5.00 -32.91
C CYS A 301 2.66 4.10 -32.06
N GLY A 302 3.96 4.15 -32.30
CA GLY A 302 4.97 3.58 -31.40
C GLY A 302 4.88 4.29 -30.05
N PHE A 303 4.01 3.78 -29.17
CA PHE A 303 3.80 4.33 -27.84
C PHE A 303 5.12 4.30 -27.07
N PHE A 304 5.52 5.45 -26.52
CA PHE A 304 6.54 5.52 -25.48
C PHE A 304 5.96 4.78 -24.27
N SER A 305 6.22 3.47 -24.19
CA SER A 305 5.63 2.65 -23.13
C SER A 305 6.15 3.15 -21.78
N SER A 306 5.33 3.03 -20.73
CA SER A 306 5.75 3.29 -19.35
C SER A 306 7.06 2.58 -19.00
N ARG A 307 7.24 1.37 -19.54
CA ARG A 307 8.45 0.55 -19.44
C ARG A 307 9.68 1.27 -20.02
N SER A 308 9.56 1.89 -21.19
CA SER A 308 10.67 2.66 -21.80
C SER A 308 11.11 3.86 -20.95
N ALA A 309 10.17 4.55 -20.31
CA ALA A 309 10.48 5.69 -19.44
C ALA A 309 11.21 5.23 -18.16
N HIS A 310 10.76 4.14 -17.53
CA HIS A 310 11.42 3.60 -16.34
C HIS A 310 12.84 3.10 -16.62
N GLU A 311 13.05 2.43 -17.76
CA GLU A 311 14.37 2.00 -18.21
C GLU A 311 15.30 3.18 -18.47
N GLN A 312 14.80 4.24 -19.13
CA GLN A 312 15.56 5.48 -19.35
C GLN A 312 15.90 6.18 -18.04
N VAL A 313 14.98 6.27 -17.08
CA VAL A 313 15.26 6.83 -15.74
C VAL A 313 16.32 6.00 -15.02
N ALA A 314 16.23 4.68 -15.05
CA ALA A 314 17.22 3.82 -14.42
C ALA A 314 18.61 4.00 -15.06
N ALA A 315 18.68 4.12 -16.38
CA ALA A 315 19.91 4.41 -17.11
C ALA A 315 20.49 5.78 -16.74
N LEU A 316 19.65 6.82 -16.64
CA LEU A 316 20.04 8.17 -16.22
C LEU A 316 20.55 8.21 -14.78
N ILE A 317 19.87 7.52 -13.85
CA ILE A 317 20.30 7.42 -12.45
C ILE A 317 21.64 6.69 -12.38
N LYS A 318 21.80 5.59 -13.12
CA LYS A 318 23.07 4.83 -13.19
C LYS A 318 24.20 5.72 -13.75
N LEU A 319 23.92 6.52 -14.78
CA LEU A 319 24.87 7.48 -15.34
C LEU A 319 25.22 8.59 -14.33
N ALA A 320 24.22 9.20 -13.69
CA ALA A 320 24.43 10.24 -12.69
C ALA A 320 25.21 9.75 -11.47
N THR A 321 25.08 8.47 -11.12
CA THR A 321 25.77 7.88 -9.97
C THR A 321 27.13 7.30 -10.31
N SER A 322 27.44 7.04 -11.58
CA SER A 322 28.77 6.57 -12.00
C SER A 322 29.80 7.71 -12.11
N THR A 323 29.36 8.95 -12.31
CA THR A 323 30.24 10.13 -12.32
C THR A 323 30.92 10.29 -10.96
N LYS A 324 32.26 10.20 -10.93
CA LYS A 324 33.08 10.39 -9.72
C LYS A 324 33.24 11.90 -9.47
N GLY A 325 32.58 12.43 -8.44
CA GLY A 325 32.64 13.84 -8.05
C GLY A 325 32.06 14.06 -6.65
N LYS A 326 32.02 15.30 -6.12
CA LYS A 326 31.32 15.64 -4.87
C LYS A 326 29.82 15.37 -5.06
N ARG A 327 29.39 14.14 -4.75
CA ARG A 327 28.01 13.68 -4.99
C ARG A 327 27.07 14.36 -4.02
N ARG A 328 26.13 15.16 -4.54
CA ARG A 328 25.03 15.73 -3.75
C ARG A 328 23.88 14.73 -3.55
N TYR A 329 23.70 13.79 -4.50
CA TYR A 329 22.58 12.84 -4.49
C TYR A 329 22.99 11.38 -4.70
N ARG A 330 22.41 10.47 -3.91
CA ARG A 330 22.46 9.01 -4.06
C ARG A 330 21.43 8.53 -5.10
N ALA A 331 21.61 7.31 -5.63
CA ALA A 331 20.65 6.69 -6.56
C ALA A 331 19.20 6.73 -6.05
N GLU A 332 19.03 6.47 -4.75
CA GLU A 332 17.73 6.49 -4.09
C GLU A 332 17.10 7.88 -4.04
N GLU A 333 17.90 8.94 -3.92
CA GLU A 333 17.41 10.31 -3.86
C GLU A 333 16.96 10.79 -5.24
N TRP A 334 17.70 10.44 -6.29
CA TRP A 334 17.24 10.67 -7.66
C TRP A 334 15.95 9.91 -7.98
N LYS A 335 15.85 8.64 -7.53
CA LYS A 335 14.62 7.86 -7.67
C LYS A 335 13.45 8.52 -6.94
N LYS A 336 13.67 9.00 -5.71
CA LYS A 336 12.67 9.74 -4.92
C LYS A 336 12.26 11.04 -5.61
N GLU A 337 13.20 11.77 -6.23
CA GLU A 337 12.89 13.01 -6.93
C GLU A 337 12.10 12.76 -8.23
N TYR A 338 12.46 11.75 -9.02
CA TYR A 338 11.65 11.32 -10.16
C TYR A 338 10.22 10.94 -9.74
N GLN A 339 10.11 10.13 -8.67
CA GLN A 339 8.80 9.79 -8.11
C GLN A 339 8.03 11.04 -7.68
N ARG A 340 8.67 11.99 -7.01
CA ARG A 340 8.05 13.27 -6.64
C ARG A 340 7.54 14.03 -7.87
N ILE A 341 8.30 14.09 -8.96
CA ILE A 341 7.88 14.74 -10.21
C ILE A 341 6.66 14.04 -10.80
N CYS A 342 6.67 12.70 -10.86
CA CYS A 342 5.54 11.92 -11.37
C CYS A 342 4.27 12.08 -10.54
N VAL A 343 4.41 12.15 -9.21
CA VAL A 343 3.31 12.40 -8.28
C VAL A 343 2.76 13.81 -8.47
N SER A 344 3.67 14.77 -8.61
CA SER A 344 3.29 16.17 -8.84
C SER A 344 2.52 16.29 -10.14
N ASN A 345 2.96 15.64 -11.21
CA ASN A 345 2.32 15.73 -12.51
C ASN A 345 1.42 14.51 -12.76
N SER A 346 0.71 14.05 -11.72
CA SER A 346 -0.13 12.86 -11.77
C SER A 346 -1.38 13.01 -12.64
N THR A 347 -1.89 14.24 -12.76
CA THR A 347 -3.05 14.68 -13.53
C THR A 347 -2.72 15.92 -14.36
N ILE A 348 -3.50 16.21 -15.42
CA ILE A 348 -3.28 17.41 -16.22
C ILE A 348 -3.60 18.68 -15.42
N SER A 349 -4.63 18.65 -14.56
CA SER A 349 -4.93 19.77 -13.64
C SER A 349 -3.75 20.10 -12.74
N ASN A 350 -3.08 19.10 -12.19
CA ASN A 350 -1.89 19.32 -11.37
C ASN A 350 -0.73 19.91 -12.18
N ALA A 351 -0.46 19.37 -13.37
CA ALA A 351 0.60 19.90 -14.24
C ALA A 351 0.36 21.38 -14.58
N TYR A 352 -0.88 21.77 -14.88
CA TYR A 352 -1.24 23.17 -15.13
C TYR A 352 -1.22 24.04 -13.88
N LEU A 353 -1.65 23.51 -12.73
CA LEU A 353 -1.53 24.23 -11.47
C LEU A 353 -0.06 24.52 -11.13
N PHE A 354 0.85 23.60 -11.42
CA PHE A 354 2.29 23.85 -11.27
C PHE A 354 2.81 24.91 -12.20
N LEU A 355 2.40 24.85 -13.47
CA LEU A 355 2.74 25.87 -14.44
C LEU A 355 2.27 27.25 -13.97
N LEU A 356 1.00 27.36 -13.56
CA LEU A 356 0.40 28.59 -13.03
C LEU A 356 1.15 29.10 -11.78
N GLN A 357 1.44 28.25 -10.81
CA GLN A 357 2.21 28.63 -9.62
C GLN A 357 3.60 29.15 -9.99
N SER A 358 4.28 28.50 -10.93
CA SER A 358 5.63 28.87 -11.35
C SER A 358 5.68 30.22 -12.08
N ILE A 359 4.73 30.49 -12.99
CA ILE A 359 4.68 31.72 -13.79
C ILE A 359 4.36 32.93 -12.90
N HIS A 360 3.43 32.78 -11.98
CA HIS A 360 2.99 33.89 -11.13
C HIS A 360 3.76 33.98 -9.82
N GLY A 361 4.64 33.02 -9.53
CA GLY A 361 5.39 32.93 -8.28
C GLY A 361 4.48 32.89 -7.05
N ILE A 362 3.29 32.31 -7.18
CA ILE A 362 2.31 32.16 -6.09
C ILE A 362 2.58 30.85 -5.35
N CYS A 363 2.37 30.85 -4.03
CA CYS A 363 2.46 29.65 -3.21
C CYS A 363 1.07 29.35 -2.65
N ILE A 364 0.47 28.25 -3.09
CA ILE A 364 -0.86 27.83 -2.64
C ILE A 364 -0.71 27.06 -1.33
N GLN A 365 -1.44 27.47 -0.31
CA GLN A 365 -1.52 26.78 0.97
C GLN A 365 -2.59 25.68 0.91
N ASP A 366 -3.79 26.04 0.46
CA ASP A 366 -4.94 25.14 0.43
C ASP A 366 -5.99 25.56 -0.61
N ILE A 367 -6.83 24.63 -1.03
CA ILE A 367 -7.96 24.89 -1.91
C ILE A 367 -9.18 24.16 -1.36
N LEU A 368 -10.25 24.90 -1.07
CA LEU A 368 -11.46 24.39 -0.45
C LEU A 368 -12.67 24.60 -1.36
N LEU A 369 -13.49 23.56 -1.56
CA LEU A 369 -14.83 23.70 -2.12
C LEU A 369 -15.82 23.97 -0.98
N LYS A 370 -16.44 25.13 -0.98
CA LYS A 370 -17.58 25.42 -0.10
C LYS A 370 -18.85 24.98 -0.82
N TYR A 371 -19.35 23.83 -0.44
CA TYR A 371 -20.57 23.23 -0.99
C TYR A 371 -21.82 23.88 -0.39
N ASN A 372 -22.84 24.17 -1.19
CA ASN A 372 -24.13 24.65 -0.71
C ASN A 372 -25.27 23.91 -1.45
N PRO A 373 -25.78 22.79 -0.91
CA PRO A 373 -26.80 21.98 -1.56
C PRO A 373 -28.13 22.72 -1.72
N LYS A 374 -28.43 23.70 -0.87
CA LYS A 374 -29.67 24.49 -0.97
C LYS A 374 -29.62 25.47 -2.12
N GLU A 375 -28.43 25.97 -2.43
CA GLU A 375 -28.23 27.00 -3.45
C GLU A 375 -26.93 26.74 -4.21
N PRO A 376 -26.94 25.79 -5.18
CA PRO A 376 -25.74 25.39 -5.92
C PRO A 376 -25.02 26.55 -6.63
N LYS A 377 -25.75 27.60 -6.99
CA LYS A 377 -25.20 28.85 -7.56
C LYS A 377 -24.18 29.56 -6.65
N TYR A 378 -24.19 29.28 -5.34
CA TYR A 378 -23.24 29.84 -4.38
C TYR A 378 -22.10 28.89 -4.01
N GLU A 379 -21.99 27.74 -4.69
CA GLU A 379 -20.80 26.90 -4.57
C GLU A 379 -19.57 27.68 -5.02
N ARG A 380 -18.51 27.63 -4.22
CA ARG A 380 -17.28 28.38 -4.50
C ARG A 380 -16.03 27.58 -4.18
N ILE A 381 -15.04 27.70 -5.06
CA ILE A 381 -13.69 27.17 -4.86
C ILE A 381 -12.85 28.31 -4.26
N THR A 382 -12.41 28.14 -3.02
CA THR A 382 -11.59 29.11 -2.29
C THR A 382 -10.12 28.68 -2.30
N ILE A 383 -9.24 29.49 -2.87
CA ILE A 383 -7.80 29.25 -2.96
C ILE A 383 -7.09 30.12 -1.93
N TYR A 384 -6.48 29.50 -0.92
CA TYR A 384 -5.71 30.18 0.12
C TYR A 384 -4.24 30.25 -0.28
N PHE A 385 -3.65 31.43 -0.13
CA PHE A 385 -2.22 31.64 -0.36
C PHE A 385 -1.41 31.44 0.92
N TYR A 386 -0.18 30.97 0.75
CA TYR A 386 0.76 30.88 1.85
C TYR A 386 1.26 32.26 2.25
N ASP A 387 1.15 32.56 3.54
CA ASP A 387 1.69 33.77 4.15
C ASP A 387 2.72 33.39 5.22
N PRO A 388 4.02 33.67 5.02
CA PRO A 388 5.07 33.40 6.00
C PRO A 388 4.91 34.19 7.30
N ALA A 389 4.13 35.29 7.31
CA ALA A 389 3.83 36.04 8.54
C ALA A 389 2.83 35.31 9.44
N ILE A 390 2.00 34.42 8.88
CA ILE A 390 0.98 33.65 9.60
C ILE A 390 1.48 32.23 9.86
N ASP A 391 2.08 31.60 8.86
CA ASP A 391 2.54 30.21 8.89
C ASP A 391 4.08 30.16 8.77
N TYR A 392 4.75 29.86 9.89
CA TYR A 392 6.22 29.73 9.94
C TYR A 392 6.79 28.64 9.03
N ARG A 393 5.97 27.68 8.59
CA ARG A 393 6.38 26.57 7.74
C ARG A 393 5.79 26.73 6.34
N LYS A 394 6.68 26.91 5.36
CA LYS A 394 6.30 26.86 3.94
C LYS A 394 5.60 25.53 3.64
N PRO A 395 4.40 25.54 3.04
CA PRO A 395 3.69 24.32 2.71
C PRO A 395 4.50 23.51 1.71
N SER A 396 4.31 22.19 1.76
CA SER A 396 4.73 21.35 0.64
C SER A 396 3.98 21.76 -0.62
N LEU A 397 4.54 21.38 -1.76
CA LEU A 397 3.90 21.49 -3.07
C LEU A 397 2.42 21.04 -3.02
N PHE A 398 1.49 21.93 -3.40
CA PHE A 398 0.06 21.63 -3.41
C PHE A 398 -0.27 20.65 -4.53
N LEU A 399 -1.07 19.62 -4.22
CA LEU A 399 -1.53 18.62 -5.17
C LEU A 399 -3.03 18.51 -5.07
N PHE A 400 -3.73 18.66 -6.19
CA PHE A 400 -5.12 18.25 -6.29
C PHE A 400 -5.26 16.74 -6.16
N LEU A 401 -6.36 16.33 -5.56
CA LEU A 401 -6.78 14.93 -5.52
C LEU A 401 -6.98 14.38 -6.96
N PRO A 402 -6.46 13.17 -7.29
CA PRO A 402 -6.62 12.57 -8.62
C PRO A 402 -8.06 12.51 -9.14
N GLY A 403 -9.04 12.30 -8.25
CA GLY A 403 -10.48 12.32 -8.55
C GLY A 403 -11.11 13.71 -8.58
N LEU A 404 -10.35 14.79 -8.86
CA LEU A 404 -10.80 16.18 -8.72
C LEU A 404 -12.12 16.43 -9.44
N HIS A 405 -12.19 15.98 -10.69
CA HIS A 405 -13.38 16.13 -11.52
C HIS A 405 -14.60 15.42 -10.91
N THR A 406 -14.45 14.16 -10.48
CA THR A 406 -15.51 13.38 -9.83
C THR A 406 -16.01 14.12 -8.58
N VAL A 407 -15.10 14.61 -7.74
CA VAL A 407 -15.46 15.34 -6.52
C VAL A 407 -16.20 16.64 -6.82
N LEU A 408 -15.75 17.40 -7.82
CA LEU A 408 -16.36 18.69 -8.16
C LEU A 408 -17.73 18.54 -8.84
N THR A 409 -17.96 17.46 -9.58
CA THR A 409 -19.18 17.25 -10.38
C THR A 409 -20.21 16.35 -9.69
N LYS A 410 -19.77 15.25 -9.08
CA LYS A 410 -20.62 14.23 -8.46
C LYS A 410 -20.55 14.21 -6.93
N GLY A 411 -19.55 14.90 -6.35
CA GLY A 411 -19.36 15.01 -4.91
C GLY A 411 -18.42 13.94 -4.32
N PRO A 412 -18.06 14.08 -3.03
CA PRO A 412 -17.08 13.22 -2.37
C PRO A 412 -17.56 11.76 -2.21
N HIS A 413 -18.87 11.53 -2.08
CA HIS A 413 -19.41 10.18 -1.93
C HIS A 413 -19.22 9.29 -3.15
N GLU A 414 -19.25 9.89 -4.35
CA GLU A 414 -18.97 9.14 -5.58
C GLU A 414 -17.50 8.71 -5.64
N LEU A 415 -16.56 9.62 -5.32
CA LEU A 415 -15.15 9.26 -5.25
C LEU A 415 -14.92 8.14 -4.23
N VAL A 416 -15.61 8.17 -3.08
CA VAL A 416 -15.53 7.08 -2.11
C VAL A 416 -16.06 5.76 -2.68
N SER A 417 -17.11 5.78 -3.51
CA SER A 417 -17.56 4.56 -4.19
C SER A 417 -16.51 4.01 -5.17
N GLU A 418 -15.83 4.88 -5.93
CA GLU A 418 -14.69 4.47 -6.79
C GLU A 418 -13.51 3.91 -5.95
N MET A 419 -13.25 4.51 -4.79
CA MET A 419 -12.23 4.03 -3.84
C MET A 419 -12.60 2.66 -3.26
N MET A 420 -13.88 2.43 -2.94
CA MET A 420 -14.37 1.13 -2.44
C MET A 420 -14.23 0.04 -3.49
N GLU A 421 -14.61 0.31 -4.74
CA GLU A 421 -14.44 -0.63 -5.85
C GLU A 421 -12.96 -0.98 -6.05
N SER A 422 -12.10 0.04 -6.06
CA SER A 422 -10.65 -0.13 -6.17
C SER A 422 -10.09 -0.92 -4.99
N PHE A 423 -10.54 -0.62 -3.77
CA PHE A 423 -10.13 -1.34 -2.56
C PHE A 423 -10.46 -2.83 -2.66
N TRP A 424 -11.69 -3.20 -2.99
CA TRP A 424 -12.08 -4.60 -3.12
C TRP A 424 -11.37 -5.30 -4.29
N SER A 425 -11.16 -4.59 -5.40
CA SER A 425 -10.33 -5.08 -6.50
C SER A 425 -8.91 -5.39 -6.03
N HIS A 426 -8.29 -4.48 -5.27
CA HIS A 426 -6.95 -4.68 -4.72
C HIS A 426 -6.91 -5.77 -3.65
N VAL A 427 -7.95 -5.93 -2.83
CA VAL A 427 -8.07 -7.06 -1.89
C VAL A 427 -8.02 -8.39 -2.65
N LEU A 428 -8.79 -8.50 -3.73
CA LEU A 428 -8.80 -9.68 -4.58
C LEU A 428 -7.47 -9.91 -5.29
N ARG A 429 -6.89 -8.87 -5.90
CA ARG A 429 -5.58 -8.92 -6.57
C ARG A 429 -4.45 -9.36 -5.64
N ASN A 430 -4.52 -8.98 -4.36
CA ASN A 430 -3.56 -9.39 -3.35
C ASN A 430 -3.87 -10.78 -2.74
N GLY A 431 -4.77 -11.54 -3.35
CA GLY A 431 -4.99 -12.96 -3.07
C GLY A 431 -5.96 -13.26 -1.94
N TYR A 432 -6.85 -12.33 -1.57
CA TYR A 432 -7.91 -12.57 -0.60
C TYR A 432 -9.30 -12.36 -1.22
N PHE A 433 -10.21 -13.32 -1.01
CA PHE A 433 -11.60 -13.20 -1.46
C PHE A 433 -12.49 -12.75 -0.31
N PRO A 434 -13.02 -11.52 -0.36
CA PRO A 434 -13.92 -11.02 0.66
C PRO A 434 -15.33 -11.55 0.37
N THR A 435 -15.87 -12.40 1.25
CA THR A 435 -17.28 -12.83 1.15
C THR A 435 -18.22 -11.64 1.27
N THR A 436 -19.43 -11.76 0.73
CA THR A 436 -20.43 -10.69 0.81
C THR A 436 -20.71 -10.25 2.25
N ALA A 437 -20.72 -11.19 3.21
CA ALA A 437 -20.88 -10.89 4.63
C ALA A 437 -19.73 -10.02 5.17
N ILE A 438 -18.47 -10.35 4.85
CA ILE A 438 -17.31 -9.56 5.27
C ILE A 438 -17.34 -8.18 4.62
N GLN A 439 -17.69 -8.10 3.33
CA GLN A 439 -17.82 -6.82 2.62
C GLN A 439 -18.88 -5.94 3.29
N GLN A 440 -20.07 -6.45 3.56
CA GLN A 440 -21.17 -5.71 4.19
C GLN A 440 -20.79 -5.12 5.55
N VAL A 441 -20.07 -5.89 6.39
CA VAL A 441 -19.64 -5.42 7.71
C VAL A 441 -18.55 -4.35 7.60
N LEU A 442 -17.57 -4.54 6.71
CA LEU A 442 -16.45 -3.61 6.56
C LEU A 442 -16.79 -2.35 5.77
N GLU A 443 -17.72 -2.44 4.82
CA GLU A 443 -18.00 -1.36 3.87
C GLU A 443 -18.49 -0.09 4.55
N SER A 444 -19.34 -0.20 5.57
CA SER A 444 -19.79 0.97 6.34
C SER A 444 -18.63 1.69 7.03
N GLN A 445 -17.72 0.93 7.67
CA GLN A 445 -16.55 1.47 8.35
C GLN A 445 -15.54 2.07 7.36
N LEU A 446 -15.27 1.38 6.24
CA LEU A 446 -14.36 1.86 5.19
C LEU A 446 -14.91 3.11 4.51
N ARG A 447 -16.21 3.17 4.22
CA ARG A 447 -16.85 4.38 3.67
C ARG A 447 -16.75 5.54 4.64
N SER A 448 -17.07 5.32 5.93
CA SER A 448 -16.90 6.35 6.97
C SER A 448 -15.44 6.83 7.04
N PHE A 449 -14.48 5.90 7.04
CA PHE A 449 -13.05 6.20 7.05
C PHE A 449 -12.61 7.02 5.84
N PHE A 450 -12.96 6.61 4.61
CA PHE A 450 -12.60 7.33 3.39
C PHE A 450 -13.27 8.70 3.30
N VAL A 451 -14.56 8.81 3.63
CA VAL A 451 -15.27 10.10 3.68
C VAL A 451 -14.60 11.03 4.70
N SER A 452 -14.23 10.51 5.88
CA SER A 452 -13.58 11.31 6.92
C SER A 452 -12.19 11.82 6.54
N GLY A 453 -11.54 11.19 5.57
CA GLY A 453 -10.27 11.66 5.01
C GLY A 453 -10.42 12.68 3.89
N LEU A 454 -11.63 12.83 3.35
CA LEU A 454 -11.99 13.82 2.34
C LEU A 454 -12.66 15.06 2.95
N VAL A 455 -13.47 14.87 4.00
CA VAL A 455 -14.27 15.93 4.64
C VAL A 455 -13.72 16.19 6.05
N THR A 456 -13.39 17.45 6.36
CA THR A 456 -12.96 17.83 7.70
C THR A 456 -14.14 17.75 8.68
N ALA A 457 -14.14 16.82 9.63
CA ALA A 457 -15.16 16.81 10.70
C ALA A 457 -15.04 18.05 11.60
N THR A 458 -16.15 18.74 11.87
CA THR A 458 -16.20 19.73 12.94
C THR A 458 -16.40 19.05 14.29
N THR A 459 -15.56 19.41 15.26
CA THR A 459 -15.69 19.10 16.68
C THR A 459 -16.84 19.85 17.38
N GLY A 460 -17.93 20.19 16.67
CA GLY A 460 -19.08 20.92 17.22
C GLY A 460 -20.39 20.43 16.61
N GLY A 461 -21.26 19.87 17.44
CA GLY A 461 -22.48 19.13 17.07
C GLY A 461 -23.62 19.92 16.44
N SER A 462 -23.35 20.90 15.57
CA SER A 462 -24.37 21.47 14.69
C SER A 462 -24.44 20.69 13.38
N SER A 463 -25.46 19.86 13.25
CA SER A 463 -25.72 18.94 12.12
C SER A 463 -26.01 19.61 10.77
N ASN A 464 -25.80 20.93 10.64
CA ASN A 464 -26.20 21.71 9.46
C ASN A 464 -25.15 22.70 8.95
N SER A 465 -23.91 22.67 9.44
CA SER A 465 -22.85 23.51 8.87
C SER A 465 -22.25 22.84 7.63
N TYR A 466 -22.37 23.49 6.47
CA TYR A 466 -21.80 23.04 5.20
C TYR A 466 -20.27 23.12 5.27
N LEU A 467 -19.64 21.97 5.54
CA LEU A 467 -18.21 21.92 5.76
C LEU A 467 -17.46 22.12 4.44
N PRO A 468 -16.40 22.97 4.43
CA PRO A 468 -15.56 23.10 3.26
C PRO A 468 -14.86 21.77 2.97
N LEU A 469 -14.91 21.33 1.72
CA LEU A 469 -14.24 20.14 1.24
C LEU A 469 -12.83 20.49 0.74
N PRO A 470 -11.76 20.07 1.43
CA PRO A 470 -10.41 20.25 0.92
C PRO A 470 -10.21 19.49 -0.39
N LEU A 471 -9.70 20.19 -1.41
CA LEU A 471 -9.41 19.63 -2.73
C LEU A 471 -7.96 19.11 -2.84
N LYS A 472 -7.21 19.17 -1.74
CA LYS A 472 -5.85 18.68 -1.64
C LYS A 472 -5.83 17.15 -1.57
N ALA A 473 -4.83 16.54 -2.19
CA ALA A 473 -4.66 15.08 -2.23
C ALA A 473 -4.25 14.45 -0.87
N ASP A 474 -3.96 15.25 0.15
CA ASP A 474 -3.53 14.72 1.46
C ASP A 474 -4.68 13.94 2.13
N PHE A 475 -4.41 12.72 2.61
CA PHE A 475 -5.43 11.91 3.30
C PHE A 475 -5.24 11.97 4.82
N VAL A 476 -6.12 12.71 5.50
CA VAL A 476 -6.10 12.88 6.96
C VAL A 476 -7.47 12.50 7.53
N PRO A 477 -7.68 11.22 7.89
CA PRO A 477 -8.98 10.76 8.36
C PRO A 477 -9.35 11.38 9.70
N SER A 478 -10.61 11.79 9.84
CA SER A 478 -11.21 12.24 11.10
C SER A 478 -12.07 11.17 11.79
N SER A 479 -12.15 9.96 11.23
CA SER A 479 -12.85 8.81 11.81
C SER A 479 -11.91 7.61 11.91
N PRO A 480 -11.91 6.87 13.04
CA PRO A 480 -11.05 5.70 13.21
C PRO A 480 -11.53 4.50 12.39
N LEU A 481 -10.57 3.71 11.87
CA LEU A 481 -10.80 2.37 11.34
C LEU A 481 -10.14 1.34 12.26
N SER A 482 -10.95 0.70 13.08
CA SER A 482 -10.52 -0.31 14.05
C SER A 482 -11.40 -1.55 13.92
N ILE A 483 -10.78 -2.71 13.68
CA ILE A 483 -11.49 -3.97 13.44
C ILE A 483 -10.95 -5.08 14.34
N TYR A 484 -11.84 -5.94 14.83
CA TYR A 484 -11.50 -7.13 15.60
C TYR A 484 -11.95 -8.38 14.85
N ILE A 485 -11.01 -9.11 14.26
CA ILE A 485 -11.27 -10.27 13.41
C ILE A 485 -11.09 -11.54 14.25
N HIS A 486 -12.14 -12.35 14.39
CA HIS A 486 -12.04 -13.64 15.10
C HIS A 486 -12.67 -14.81 14.35
N GLY A 487 -12.31 -16.03 14.73
CA GLY A 487 -12.81 -17.26 14.12
C GLY A 487 -11.83 -18.41 14.25
N LYS A 488 -12.20 -19.61 13.79
CA LYS A 488 -11.34 -20.80 13.89
C LYS A 488 -10.01 -20.64 13.14
N ALA A 489 -9.03 -21.48 13.43
CA ALA A 489 -7.80 -21.55 12.63
C ALA A 489 -8.13 -21.88 11.16
N GLY A 490 -7.40 -21.29 10.22
CA GLY A 490 -7.57 -21.55 8.78
C GLY A 490 -8.69 -20.77 8.06
N VAL A 491 -9.53 -20.01 8.76
CA VAL A 491 -10.62 -19.22 8.12
C VAL A 491 -10.15 -17.99 7.35
N GLY A 492 -8.84 -17.68 7.34
CA GLY A 492 -8.25 -16.59 6.55
C GLY A 492 -8.06 -15.25 7.27
N LYS A 493 -8.09 -15.22 8.61
CA LYS A 493 -7.90 -13.99 9.42
C LYS A 493 -6.61 -13.24 9.10
N SER A 494 -5.46 -13.92 9.21
CA SER A 494 -4.16 -13.32 8.94
C SER A 494 -3.97 -12.95 7.47
N SER A 495 -4.66 -13.66 6.55
CA SER A 495 -4.69 -13.31 5.13
C SER A 495 -5.40 -11.99 4.88
N LEU A 496 -6.57 -11.77 5.49
CA LEU A 496 -7.26 -10.48 5.42
C LEU A 496 -6.43 -9.36 6.05
N ALA A 497 -5.88 -9.58 7.25
CA ALA A 497 -5.07 -8.59 7.95
C ALA A 497 -3.78 -8.21 7.17
N LYS A 498 -3.21 -9.14 6.41
CA LYS A 498 -2.07 -8.90 5.51
C LYS A 498 -2.47 -8.06 4.29
N VAL A 499 -3.60 -8.39 3.68
CA VAL A 499 -4.04 -7.81 2.40
C VAL A 499 -4.62 -6.40 2.57
N LEU A 500 -5.35 -6.15 3.66
CA LEU A 500 -6.01 -4.87 3.92
C LEU A 500 -5.06 -3.66 3.85
N PRO A 501 -3.86 -3.64 4.47
CA PRO A 501 -2.90 -2.54 4.31
C PRO A 501 -2.46 -2.31 2.86
N MET A 502 -2.26 -3.38 2.08
CA MET A 502 -1.83 -3.28 0.68
C MET A 502 -2.95 -2.71 -0.19
N ALA A 503 -4.19 -3.15 0.06
CA ALA A 503 -5.36 -2.62 -0.63
C ALA A 503 -5.62 -1.15 -0.26
N LEU A 504 -5.55 -0.78 1.03
CA LEU A 504 -5.64 0.62 1.46
C LEU A 504 -4.58 1.50 0.79
N GLN A 505 -3.32 1.05 0.80
CA GLN A 505 -2.23 1.79 0.16
C GLN A 505 -2.49 1.97 -1.34
N SER A 506 -2.84 0.90 -2.05
CA SER A 506 -3.06 0.93 -3.49
C SER A 506 -4.24 1.83 -3.86
N THR A 507 -5.33 1.78 -3.09
CA THR A 507 -6.49 2.67 -3.27
C THR A 507 -6.12 4.13 -3.04
N LEU A 508 -5.35 4.43 -1.99
CA LEU A 508 -4.92 5.81 -1.71
C LEU A 508 -3.90 6.32 -2.73
N GLU A 509 -2.99 5.49 -3.21
CA GLU A 509 -2.06 5.86 -4.29
C GLU A 509 -2.80 6.15 -5.60
N GLN A 510 -3.91 5.46 -5.86
CA GLN A 510 -4.73 5.64 -7.05
C GLN A 510 -5.61 6.90 -6.98
N HIS A 511 -6.20 7.18 -5.82
CA HIS A 511 -7.26 8.20 -5.67
C HIS A 511 -6.86 9.43 -4.85
N MET A 512 -5.76 9.37 -4.10
CA MET A 512 -5.26 10.41 -3.17
C MET A 512 -3.75 10.66 -3.38
N ASP A 513 -3.06 11.27 -2.42
CA ASP A 513 -1.60 11.53 -2.49
C ASP A 513 -0.81 10.21 -2.42
N PRO A 514 -0.01 9.87 -3.44
CA PRO A 514 0.87 8.70 -3.46
C PRO A 514 1.93 8.68 -2.35
N LYS A 515 2.21 9.82 -1.71
CA LYS A 515 3.09 9.89 -0.53
C LYS A 515 2.41 9.44 0.77
N SER A 516 1.10 9.20 0.75
CA SER A 516 0.34 8.61 1.86
C SER A 516 0.66 7.12 1.99
N MET A 517 1.91 6.80 2.33
CA MET A 517 2.32 5.41 2.51
C MET A 517 1.66 4.82 3.76
N ALA A 518 0.98 3.68 3.60
CA ALA A 518 0.58 2.86 4.72
C ALA A 518 1.80 2.11 5.28
N ARG A 519 2.23 2.45 6.49
CA ARG A 519 3.25 1.68 7.21
C ARG A 519 2.56 0.53 7.93
N PHE A 520 2.92 -0.69 7.60
CA PHE A 520 2.42 -1.87 8.31
C PHE A 520 3.30 -2.16 9.52
N VAL A 521 2.70 -2.35 10.69
CA VAL A 521 3.34 -2.80 11.93
C VAL A 521 2.59 -4.03 12.41
N LYS A 522 3.30 -5.13 12.63
CA LYS A 522 2.73 -6.37 13.15
C LYS A 522 3.26 -6.62 14.56
N GLN A 523 2.37 -6.98 15.49
CA GLN A 523 2.69 -7.26 16.88
C GLN A 523 1.85 -8.45 17.36
N ASN A 524 2.49 -9.53 17.79
CA ASN A 524 1.83 -10.68 18.37
C ASN A 524 1.51 -10.41 19.85
N LEU A 525 0.25 -10.61 20.24
CA LEU A 525 -0.28 -10.35 21.59
C LEU A 525 -0.28 -11.60 22.49
N ASN A 526 -0.09 -12.80 21.94
CA ASN A 526 -0.03 -14.04 22.72
C ASN A 526 1.38 -14.29 23.28
N LYS A 527 1.93 -13.31 24.00
CA LYS A 527 3.23 -13.37 24.68
C LYS A 527 3.05 -12.99 26.14
N ARG A 528 3.97 -13.43 27.01
CA ARG A 528 4.00 -13.00 28.42
C ARG A 528 3.89 -11.49 28.54
N LEU A 529 3.06 -11.01 29.46
CA LEU A 529 2.70 -9.60 29.59
C LEU A 529 3.93 -8.70 29.77
N GLU A 530 4.95 -9.14 30.52
CA GLU A 530 6.17 -8.35 30.73
C GLU A 530 6.95 -8.12 29.43
N THR A 531 6.90 -9.09 28.51
CA THR A 531 7.53 -8.96 27.19
C THR A 531 6.78 -7.95 26.33
N LEU A 532 5.44 -8.00 26.35
CA LEU A 532 4.60 -7.04 25.64
C LEU A 532 4.80 -5.61 26.17
N GLU A 533 4.88 -5.45 27.49
CA GLU A 533 5.14 -4.15 28.12
C GLU A 533 6.43 -3.51 27.61
N LEU A 534 7.50 -4.30 27.51
CA LEU A 534 8.78 -3.86 26.95
C LEU A 534 8.67 -3.50 25.47
N GLU A 535 7.90 -4.23 24.68
CA GLU A 535 7.68 -3.97 23.25
C GLU A 535 6.83 -2.70 22.99
N PHE A 536 5.92 -2.34 23.90
CA PHE A 536 5.12 -1.11 23.82
C PHE A 536 5.76 0.12 24.49
N GLN A 537 6.84 -0.04 25.26
CA GLN A 537 7.45 1.09 25.97
C GLN A 537 8.38 1.91 25.05
N PRO A 538 8.16 3.23 24.88
CA PRO A 538 9.11 4.09 24.17
C PRO A 538 10.39 4.27 24.99
N ARG A 539 11.55 4.12 24.34
CA ARG A 539 12.88 4.26 24.95
C ARG A 539 13.55 5.57 24.51
N PRO A 540 14.33 6.21 25.39
CA PRO A 540 14.92 7.54 25.16
C PRO A 540 16.06 7.59 24.11
N ASN A 541 16.23 6.58 23.25
CA ASN A 541 17.30 6.55 22.24
C ASN A 541 16.75 6.79 20.82
N ASN A 542 17.50 7.54 20.00
CA ASN A 542 17.13 7.92 18.63
C ASN A 542 16.99 6.74 17.63
N ASN A 543 17.31 5.51 18.06
CA ASN A 543 17.14 4.27 17.29
C ASN A 543 16.03 3.38 17.89
N ASP A 544 15.17 3.92 18.76
CA ASP A 544 14.06 3.16 19.31
C ASP A 544 13.05 2.81 18.21
N MET A 545 12.84 1.52 18.04
CA MET A 545 11.92 0.95 17.07
C MET A 545 10.69 0.36 17.77
N SER A 546 10.43 0.64 19.06
CA SER A 546 9.19 0.20 19.76
C SER A 546 7.91 0.55 19.00
N VAL A 547 6.77 -0.10 19.36
CA VAL A 547 5.48 0.11 18.66
C VAL A 547 5.14 1.60 18.70
N MET A 548 5.30 2.18 19.90
CA MET A 548 5.04 3.59 20.16
C MET A 548 6.01 4.49 19.39
N SER A 549 7.29 4.14 19.29
CA SER A 549 8.25 4.95 18.54
C SER A 549 8.02 4.91 17.03
N ILE A 550 7.54 3.80 16.44
CA ILE A 550 7.15 3.81 15.01
C ILE A 550 5.91 4.66 14.79
N ILE A 551 4.91 4.54 15.66
CA ILE A 551 3.69 5.35 15.58
C ILE A 551 4.05 6.84 15.78
N GLN A 552 4.93 7.16 16.72
CA GLN A 552 5.36 8.54 17.02
C GLN A 552 6.36 9.11 16.00
N ALA A 553 7.22 8.30 15.39
CA ALA A 553 8.14 8.72 14.34
C ALA A 553 7.41 9.24 13.09
N ARG A 554 6.13 8.90 12.94
CA ARG A 554 5.24 9.54 11.95
C ARG A 554 4.92 10.99 12.31
N ARG A 555 4.80 11.31 13.62
CA ARG A 555 4.56 12.67 14.13
C ARG A 555 5.84 13.50 14.12
N MET A 556 6.98 12.88 14.38
CA MET A 556 8.30 13.51 14.39
C MET A 556 8.95 13.47 13.00
N THR A 557 8.39 14.21 12.05
CA THR A 557 9.08 14.43 10.79
C THR A 557 9.84 15.75 10.86
N MET A 558 11.17 15.65 10.89
CA MET A 558 12.09 16.74 10.54
C MET A 558 11.71 17.27 9.15
N SER A 559 10.80 18.24 9.03
CA SER A 559 10.45 19.06 7.84
C SER A 559 10.24 18.38 6.46
N GLN A 560 10.42 17.06 6.29
CA GLN A 560 10.70 16.41 5.00
C GLN A 560 9.74 15.26 4.65
N SER A 561 8.91 14.76 5.56
CA SER A 561 7.92 13.71 5.23
C SER A 561 6.51 14.04 5.70
N LYS A 562 5.55 13.94 4.78
CA LYS A 562 4.10 14.05 5.04
C LYS A 562 3.64 12.93 5.97
N ALA A 563 2.63 13.18 6.79
CA ALA A 563 2.03 12.17 7.67
C ALA A 563 1.29 11.12 6.84
N GLY A 564 1.79 9.87 6.76
CA GLY A 564 1.15 8.76 6.02
C GLY A 564 0.63 7.65 6.94
N LEU A 565 -0.46 6.97 6.57
CA LEU A 565 -1.19 6.02 7.42
C LEU A 565 -0.29 4.98 8.12
N VAL A 566 -0.68 4.53 9.31
CA VAL A 566 -0.05 3.39 9.98
C VAL A 566 -1.11 2.33 10.16
N VAL A 567 -0.87 1.12 9.69
CA VAL A 567 -1.73 -0.04 9.93
C VAL A 567 -1.05 -0.93 10.96
N LEU A 568 -1.66 -1.03 12.13
CA LEU A 568 -1.19 -1.81 13.25
C LEU A 568 -1.99 -3.12 13.34
N ASN A 569 -1.35 -4.23 13.03
CA ASN A 569 -1.89 -5.57 13.16
C ASN A 569 -1.47 -6.19 14.51
N LEU A 570 -2.42 -6.28 15.43
CA LEU A 570 -2.31 -6.86 16.75
C LEU A 570 -2.81 -8.31 16.69
N GLU A 571 -1.89 -9.22 16.41
CA GLU A 571 -2.21 -10.62 16.08
C GLU A 571 -2.28 -11.51 17.31
N GLU A 572 -3.20 -12.48 17.29
CA GLU A 572 -3.43 -13.49 18.33
C GLU A 572 -3.74 -12.88 19.71
N MET A 573 -4.82 -12.09 19.79
CA MET A 573 -5.37 -11.69 21.10
C MET A 573 -5.67 -12.95 21.92
N PRO A 574 -5.16 -13.08 23.16
CA PRO A 574 -5.24 -14.32 23.93
C PRO A 574 -6.67 -14.66 24.37
N SER A 575 -6.82 -15.87 24.88
CA SER A 575 -8.08 -16.35 25.45
C SER A 575 -8.47 -15.56 26.70
N PHE A 576 -9.76 -15.44 26.95
CA PHE A 576 -10.29 -14.95 28.23
C PHE A 576 -10.26 -16.03 29.32
N MET A 577 -10.01 -17.30 28.96
CA MET A 577 -9.96 -18.44 29.89
C MET A 577 -8.53 -18.63 30.44
N GLY A 578 -8.22 -17.99 31.57
CA GLY A 578 -7.27 -18.47 32.59
C GLY A 578 -5.76 -18.58 32.28
N ASN A 579 -5.29 -18.23 31.08
CA ASN A 579 -3.85 -18.28 30.76
C ASN A 579 -3.22 -16.89 30.83
N ASN A 580 -1.94 -16.79 31.23
CA ASN A 580 -1.15 -15.55 31.11
C ASN A 580 -0.45 -15.55 29.73
N PRO A 581 -0.69 -14.53 28.88
CA PRO A 581 -1.49 -13.33 29.13
C PRO A 581 -3.00 -13.60 29.00
N ASP A 582 -3.81 -13.00 29.88
CA ASP A 582 -5.27 -13.01 29.75
C ASP A 582 -5.71 -11.82 28.87
N GLN A 583 -6.84 -12.01 28.18
CA GLN A 583 -7.34 -11.03 27.20
C GLN A 583 -7.54 -9.63 27.79
N GLU A 584 -8.02 -9.54 29.03
CA GLU A 584 -8.31 -8.29 29.69
C GLU A 584 -7.04 -7.51 30.02
N SER A 585 -6.01 -8.16 30.61
CA SER A 585 -4.74 -7.49 30.91
C SER A 585 -4.04 -6.95 29.66
N VAL A 586 -4.11 -7.67 28.53
CA VAL A 586 -3.55 -7.19 27.26
C VAL A 586 -4.31 -5.96 26.75
N ALA A 587 -5.64 -5.99 26.80
CA ALA A 587 -6.49 -4.86 26.41
C ALA A 587 -6.22 -3.62 27.28
N GLN A 588 -6.09 -3.80 28.60
CA GLN A 588 -5.74 -2.72 29.54
C GLN A 588 -4.35 -2.15 29.27
N LEU A 589 -3.35 -3.01 28.99
CA LEU A 589 -2.00 -2.57 28.63
C LEU A 589 -2.01 -1.70 27.37
N ILE A 590 -2.74 -2.12 26.32
CA ILE A 590 -2.87 -1.34 25.09
C ILE A 590 -3.53 0.00 25.39
N SER A 591 -4.64 0.00 26.15
CA SER A 591 -5.35 1.21 26.55
C SER A 591 -4.45 2.21 27.31
N GLN A 592 -3.65 1.70 28.25
CA GLN A 592 -2.65 2.48 28.99
C GLN A 592 -1.58 3.08 28.07
N ARG A 593 -0.96 2.25 27.22
CA ARG A 593 0.18 2.68 26.41
C ARG A 593 -0.25 3.67 25.33
N PHE A 594 -1.41 3.47 24.73
CA PHE A 594 -1.91 4.29 23.62
C PHE A 594 -2.65 5.53 24.13
N GLY A 595 -3.30 5.45 25.30
CA GLY A 595 -4.02 6.54 25.94
C GLY A 595 -3.15 7.56 26.66
N GLY A 596 -1.92 7.22 27.03
CA GLY A 596 -1.08 8.11 27.84
C GLY A 596 -1.51 8.10 29.31
N ARG A 597 -1.88 9.26 29.88
CA ARG A 597 -2.35 9.30 31.28
C ARG A 597 -3.81 8.87 31.45
N LYS A 598 -4.58 8.78 30.35
CA LYS A 598 -6.01 8.43 30.34
C LYS A 598 -6.31 6.94 30.46
N GLY A 599 -5.34 6.05 30.26
CA GLY A 599 -5.60 4.61 30.35
C GLY A 599 -5.54 4.10 31.80
N ASN A 600 -6.54 3.31 32.18
CA ASN A 600 -6.62 2.66 33.48
C ASN A 600 -5.85 1.34 33.46
N TYR A 601 -4.66 1.33 34.06
CA TYR A 601 -3.98 0.08 34.41
C TYR A 601 -3.76 0.10 35.91
N GLN A 602 -4.39 -0.83 36.62
CA GLN A 602 -3.99 -1.19 37.97
C GLN A 602 -3.00 -2.35 37.82
N PRO A 603 -1.71 -2.17 38.16
CA PRO A 603 -0.77 -3.29 38.19
C PRO A 603 -1.35 -4.41 39.05
N GLN A 604 -1.32 -5.65 38.56
CA GLN A 604 -1.86 -6.82 39.26
C GLN A 604 -1.32 -7.01 40.69
N GLU A 605 -0.23 -6.31 41.07
CA GLU A 605 0.29 -6.27 42.45
C GLU A 605 -0.71 -5.71 43.49
N GLN A 606 -1.76 -4.98 43.10
CA GLN A 606 -2.80 -4.55 44.06
C GLN A 606 -3.82 -5.66 44.40
N ASN A 607 -4.01 -6.67 43.55
CA ASN A 607 -4.96 -7.76 43.81
C ASN A 607 -4.35 -8.92 44.62
N ASN A 608 -3.02 -9.08 44.63
CA ASN A 608 -2.33 -10.02 45.51
C ASN A 608 -2.17 -9.52 46.95
N LYS A 609 -2.84 -8.42 47.33
CA LYS A 609 -2.82 -7.86 48.68
C LYS A 609 -3.90 -8.44 49.61
N ILE A 610 -4.60 -9.49 49.19
CA ILE A 610 -5.54 -10.25 50.02
C ILE A 610 -4.93 -11.64 50.25
N VAL A 611 -4.77 -12.00 51.51
CA VAL A 611 -4.14 -13.22 52.08
C VAL A 611 -2.61 -13.19 52.19
N ASN A 612 -2.10 -12.30 53.05
CA ASN A 612 -0.95 -12.64 53.89
C ASN A 612 -1.23 -12.17 55.32
N ILE A 613 -2.00 -12.98 56.05
CA ILE A 613 -2.05 -12.95 57.51
C ILE A 613 -0.75 -13.62 57.96
N ASN A 614 0.30 -12.84 58.13
CA ASN A 614 1.39 -13.02 59.11
C ASN A 614 2.47 -11.98 58.79
N GLY A 615 2.61 -11.03 59.70
CA GLY A 615 3.42 -9.84 59.53
C GLY A 615 4.89 -10.16 59.34
N PHE A 616 5.47 -9.63 58.25
CA PHE A 616 6.82 -9.07 58.20
C PHE A 616 6.90 -8.22 56.92
N VAL A 617 6.71 -6.91 57.06
CA VAL A 617 6.83 -5.96 55.94
C VAL A 617 8.29 -5.53 55.85
N ASN A 618 9.06 -6.18 54.98
CA ASN A 618 10.30 -5.60 54.46
C ASN A 618 9.94 -4.59 53.36
N SER A 619 9.88 -3.32 53.74
CA SER A 619 9.69 -2.16 52.87
C SER A 619 10.96 -1.84 52.08
N SER A 620 11.25 -2.62 51.04
CA SER A 620 12.24 -2.24 50.01
C SER A 620 12.03 -3.03 48.71
N GLY A 621 11.01 -2.67 47.93
CA GLY A 621 10.73 -3.31 46.64
C GLY A 621 9.74 -2.51 45.78
N ARG A 622 10.26 -1.56 45.00
CA ARG A 622 9.72 -0.95 43.76
C ARG A 622 8.20 -1.02 43.51
N ASN A 623 7.43 -0.18 44.20
CA ASN A 623 6.12 0.31 43.73
C ASN A 623 6.31 1.39 42.65
N ASN A 624 6.94 1.07 41.51
CA ASN A 624 6.96 2.02 40.39
C ASN A 624 5.82 1.69 39.44
N PRO A 625 4.70 2.44 39.44
CA PRO A 625 3.71 2.29 38.37
C PRO A 625 4.44 2.45 37.04
N ALA A 626 4.25 1.50 36.12
CA ALA A 626 4.89 1.53 34.81
C ALA A 626 4.78 2.95 34.21
N PRO A 627 5.89 3.57 33.77
CA PRO A 627 5.91 4.97 33.40
C PRO A 627 4.86 5.23 32.31
N ARG A 628 3.87 6.07 32.63
CA ARG A 628 2.78 6.44 31.72
C ARG A 628 3.32 7.40 30.66
N ASN A 629 2.89 7.24 29.41
CA ASN A 629 3.17 8.21 28.38
C ASN A 629 2.49 9.55 28.73
N SER A 630 3.17 10.68 28.53
CA SER A 630 2.57 12.02 28.71
C SER A 630 1.36 12.19 27.77
N ASP A 631 0.37 13.01 28.13
CA ASP A 631 -0.81 13.26 27.26
C ASP A 631 -0.43 13.80 25.87
N LYS A 632 0.65 14.58 25.77
CA LYS A 632 1.23 15.05 24.49
C LYS A 632 1.73 13.91 23.57
N ARG A 633 1.93 12.71 24.11
CA ARG A 633 2.39 11.50 23.42
C ARG A 633 1.26 10.46 23.22
N SER A 634 0.04 10.76 23.67
CA SER A 634 -1.13 9.90 23.47
C SER A 634 -1.46 9.80 21.98
N ILE A 635 -1.82 8.60 21.55
CA ILE A 635 -2.26 8.28 20.18
C ILE A 635 -3.73 7.88 20.11
N GLY A 636 -4.45 7.98 21.24
CA GLY A 636 -5.86 7.59 21.34
C GLY A 636 -6.83 8.38 20.45
N GLN A 637 -6.41 9.52 19.89
CA GLN A 637 -7.19 10.35 18.93
C GLN A 637 -6.52 10.41 17.54
N ASP A 638 -5.55 9.53 17.28
CA ASP A 638 -4.81 9.52 16.02
C ASP A 638 -5.49 8.59 15.02
N TYR A 639 -6.57 9.04 14.38
CA TYR A 639 -7.36 8.23 13.44
C TYR A 639 -6.63 7.86 12.15
N SER A 640 -5.45 8.43 11.99
CA SER A 640 -4.54 8.05 10.94
C SER A 640 -3.84 6.69 11.21
N LEU A 641 -4.03 6.14 12.42
CA LEU A 641 -3.73 4.76 12.81
C LEU A 641 -4.94 3.87 12.53
N VAL A 642 -4.77 2.89 11.63
CA VAL A 642 -5.72 1.82 11.37
C VAL A 642 -5.32 0.63 12.24
N THR A 643 -6.24 0.07 13.02
CA THR A 643 -5.93 -1.05 13.92
C THR A 643 -6.70 -2.30 13.56
N ILE A 644 -5.99 -3.42 13.44
CA ILE A 644 -6.55 -4.74 13.15
C ILE A 644 -6.16 -5.66 14.29
N PHE A 645 -7.14 -6.17 15.02
CA PHE A 645 -6.91 -7.27 15.96
C PHE A 645 -7.26 -8.57 15.26
N THR A 646 -6.44 -9.61 15.44
CA THR A 646 -6.83 -10.98 15.05
C THR A 646 -6.83 -11.90 16.26
N SER A 647 -7.78 -12.83 16.32
CA SER A 647 -7.86 -13.80 17.42
C SER A 647 -8.55 -15.09 17.00
N ASN A 648 -8.30 -16.18 17.72
CA ASN A 648 -9.13 -17.37 17.66
C ASN A 648 -10.37 -17.27 18.56
N TYR A 649 -10.46 -16.23 19.39
CA TYR A 649 -11.49 -16.05 20.41
C TYR A 649 -12.32 -14.78 20.17
N PRO A 650 -13.61 -14.76 20.53
CA PRO A 650 -14.38 -13.54 20.55
C PRO A 650 -13.78 -12.52 21.53
N LEU A 651 -14.03 -11.23 21.28
CA LEU A 651 -13.60 -10.17 22.19
C LEU A 651 -14.52 -10.15 23.42
N ALA A 652 -13.98 -10.41 24.60
CA ALA A 652 -14.73 -10.32 25.86
C ALA A 652 -15.15 -8.88 26.15
N GLU A 653 -16.31 -8.70 26.80
CA GLU A 653 -16.87 -7.37 27.09
C GLU A 653 -15.95 -6.52 27.98
N ASN A 654 -15.25 -7.11 28.95
CA ASN A 654 -14.27 -6.37 29.77
C ASN A 654 -13.11 -5.83 28.92
N SER A 655 -12.56 -6.66 28.03
CA SER A 655 -11.51 -6.28 27.09
C SER A 655 -11.98 -5.17 26.14
N LYS A 656 -13.22 -5.28 25.64
CA LYS A 656 -13.85 -4.26 24.80
C LYS A 656 -14.04 -2.94 25.55
N ALA A 657 -14.50 -2.99 26.79
CA ALA A 657 -14.65 -1.82 27.65
C ALA A 657 -13.30 -1.14 27.95
N ALA A 658 -12.24 -1.93 28.17
CA ALA A 658 -10.89 -1.41 28.37
C ALA A 658 -10.37 -0.68 27.11
N LEU A 659 -10.59 -1.24 25.92
CA LEU A 659 -10.20 -0.62 24.65
C LEU A 659 -11.05 0.64 24.35
N ALA A 660 -12.36 0.60 24.58
CA ALA A 660 -13.29 1.70 24.28
C ALA A 660 -13.00 3.01 25.05
N GLN A 661 -12.14 2.98 26.06
CA GLN A 661 -11.61 4.18 26.73
C GLN A 661 -10.84 5.09 25.75
N LEU A 662 -10.35 4.55 24.63
CA LEU A 662 -9.70 5.30 23.57
C LEU A 662 -10.68 5.57 22.44
N GLU A 663 -10.78 6.82 22.00
CA GLU A 663 -11.62 7.21 20.84
C GLU A 663 -11.29 6.39 19.59
N LEU A 664 -10.01 6.06 19.40
CA LEU A 664 -9.52 5.17 18.35
C LEU A 664 -10.27 3.82 18.28
N TYR A 665 -10.75 3.31 19.42
CA TYR A 665 -11.40 2.00 19.53
C TYR A 665 -12.89 2.07 19.86
N GLN A 666 -13.48 3.28 19.96
CA GLN A 666 -14.92 3.42 20.17
C GLN A 666 -15.74 2.82 19.01
N SER A 667 -15.18 2.83 17.78
CA SER A 667 -15.78 2.20 16.60
C SER A 667 -15.29 0.77 16.34
N LEU A 668 -14.61 0.12 17.32
CA LEU A 668 -14.03 -1.21 17.14
C LEU A 668 -15.13 -2.22 16.73
N THR A 669 -15.06 -2.67 15.48
CA THR A 669 -16.07 -3.54 14.90
C THR A 669 -15.61 -5.00 14.97
N PRO A 670 -16.29 -5.87 15.74
CA PRO A 670 -16.01 -7.30 15.73
C PRO A 670 -16.52 -7.95 14.44
N ILE A 671 -15.70 -8.80 13.84
CA ILE A 671 -15.97 -9.53 12.61
C ILE A 671 -15.68 -11.00 12.88
N GLU A 672 -16.74 -11.80 12.93
CA GLU A 672 -16.62 -13.25 12.98
C GLU A 672 -16.38 -13.80 11.57
N MET A 673 -15.32 -14.57 11.42
CA MET A 673 -14.93 -15.23 10.19
C MET A 673 -15.25 -16.71 10.23
N PHE A 674 -15.94 -17.15 9.19
CA PHE A 674 -16.26 -18.55 8.95
C PHE A 674 -15.46 -19.06 7.75
N SER A 675 -15.29 -20.38 7.69
CA SER A 675 -14.77 -21.04 6.50
C SER A 675 -15.67 -20.74 5.31
N ILE A 676 -15.08 -20.50 4.14
CA ILE A 676 -15.83 -20.27 2.91
C ILE A 676 -16.44 -21.61 2.45
N THR A 677 -17.75 -21.63 2.22
CA THR A 677 -18.54 -22.82 1.87
C THR A 677 -19.38 -22.58 0.60
N GLY A 678 -19.89 -23.67 0.01
CA GLY A 678 -20.87 -23.63 -1.09
C GLY A 678 -20.52 -22.70 -2.26
N SER A 679 -21.47 -21.83 -2.64
CA SER A 679 -21.32 -20.92 -3.79
C SER A 679 -20.17 -19.92 -3.63
N ASP A 680 -19.91 -19.46 -2.41
CA ASP A 680 -18.82 -18.50 -2.15
C ASP A 680 -17.46 -19.17 -2.37
N ARG A 681 -17.34 -20.46 -2.05
CA ARG A 681 -16.12 -21.24 -2.28
C ARG A 681 -15.86 -21.46 -3.76
N TYR A 682 -16.93 -21.66 -4.53
CA TYR A 682 -16.86 -21.74 -5.99
C TYR A 682 -16.44 -20.39 -6.62
N GLN A 683 -17.05 -19.28 -6.19
CA GLN A 683 -16.69 -17.94 -6.68
C GLN A 683 -15.27 -17.55 -6.29
N PHE A 684 -14.84 -17.90 -5.07
CA PHE A 684 -13.46 -17.78 -4.65
C PHE A 684 -12.53 -18.52 -5.60
N ALA A 685 -12.78 -19.80 -5.86
CA ALA A 685 -11.91 -20.62 -6.69
C ALA A 685 -11.77 -20.05 -8.11
N LYS A 686 -12.88 -19.61 -8.71
CA LYS A 686 -12.90 -18.97 -10.03
C LYS A 686 -12.10 -17.66 -10.05
N SER A 687 -12.37 -16.79 -9.08
CA SER A 687 -11.74 -15.47 -9.01
C SER A 687 -10.24 -15.60 -8.73
N TYR A 688 -9.86 -16.51 -7.83
CA TYR A 688 -8.47 -16.77 -7.49
C TYR A 688 -7.69 -17.35 -8.68
N LEU A 689 -8.24 -18.34 -9.38
CA LEU A 689 -7.59 -18.91 -10.57
C LEU A 689 -7.43 -17.86 -11.68
N SER A 690 -8.49 -17.07 -11.93
CA SER A 690 -8.44 -15.96 -12.88
C SER A 690 -7.30 -15.00 -12.54
N GLN A 691 -7.17 -14.63 -11.26
CA GLN A 691 -6.14 -13.71 -10.81
C GLN A 691 -4.74 -14.30 -10.96
N CYS A 692 -4.51 -15.57 -10.61
CA CYS A 692 -3.20 -16.22 -10.78
C CYS A 692 -2.76 -16.25 -12.26
N LEU A 693 -3.69 -16.41 -13.19
CA LEU A 693 -3.40 -16.34 -14.63
C LEU A 693 -3.08 -14.90 -15.05
N ILE A 694 -3.85 -13.91 -14.61
CA ILE A 694 -3.60 -12.49 -14.88
C ILE A 694 -2.22 -12.07 -14.36
N ASP A 695 -1.87 -12.46 -13.14
CA ASP A 695 -0.57 -12.15 -12.54
C ASP A 695 0.59 -12.77 -13.33
N SER A 696 0.36 -13.94 -13.95
CA SER A 696 1.37 -14.65 -14.75
C SER A 696 1.60 -14.01 -16.12
N PHE A 697 0.56 -13.46 -16.75
CA PHE A 697 0.62 -12.89 -18.11
C PHE A 697 0.71 -11.36 -18.14
N GLY A 698 0.41 -10.68 -17.04
CA GLY A 698 0.35 -9.21 -16.94
C GLY A 698 -1.02 -8.62 -17.31
N GLU A 699 -1.18 -7.31 -17.08
CA GLU A 699 -2.45 -6.59 -17.25
C GLU A 699 -2.98 -6.62 -18.69
N ASP A 700 -2.09 -6.70 -19.70
CA ASP A 700 -2.48 -6.75 -21.11
C ASP A 700 -3.32 -8.00 -21.43
N PHE A 701 -3.14 -9.08 -20.67
CA PHE A 701 -3.90 -10.33 -20.82
C PHE A 701 -5.15 -10.37 -19.95
N ALA A 702 -5.33 -9.41 -19.03
CA ALA A 702 -6.46 -9.37 -18.11
C ALA A 702 -7.80 -9.14 -18.80
N ALA A 703 -7.79 -8.46 -19.95
CA ALA A 703 -8.99 -8.25 -20.75
C ALA A 703 -9.52 -9.55 -21.40
N GLU A 704 -8.63 -10.53 -21.64
CA GLU A 704 -8.96 -11.77 -22.34
C GLU A 704 -9.42 -12.89 -21.41
N ILE A 705 -9.04 -12.84 -20.12
CA ILE A 705 -9.43 -13.84 -19.12
C ILE A 705 -10.49 -13.23 -18.20
N THR A 706 -11.75 -13.60 -18.42
CA THR A 706 -12.82 -13.27 -17.47
C THR A 706 -13.23 -14.49 -16.66
N THR A 707 -13.72 -14.27 -15.44
CA THR A 707 -14.26 -15.36 -14.59
C THR A 707 -15.42 -16.11 -15.26
N ARG A 708 -16.08 -15.52 -16.27
CA ARG A 708 -17.14 -16.20 -17.04
C ARG A 708 -16.59 -17.30 -17.93
N ASN A 709 -15.34 -17.16 -18.39
CA ASN A 709 -14.68 -18.17 -19.21
C ASN A 709 -14.22 -19.38 -18.38
N ILE A 710 -14.22 -19.30 -17.05
CA ILE A 710 -13.70 -20.36 -16.17
C ILE A 710 -14.83 -21.26 -15.70
N VAL A 711 -14.74 -22.55 -16.02
CA VAL A 711 -15.63 -23.62 -15.55
C VAL A 711 -14.83 -24.55 -14.65
N LEU A 712 -15.20 -24.60 -13.38
CA LEU A 712 -14.57 -25.48 -12.39
C LEU A 712 -15.53 -26.60 -12.01
N ASP A 713 -15.04 -27.83 -12.03
CA ASP A 713 -15.69 -29.00 -11.44
C ASP A 713 -14.61 -29.71 -10.61
N ILE A 714 -14.44 -29.26 -9.37
CA ILE A 714 -13.34 -29.63 -8.48
C ILE A 714 -13.95 -30.18 -7.20
N VAL A 715 -13.64 -31.44 -6.86
CA VAL A 715 -14.20 -32.13 -5.67
C VAL A 715 -13.99 -31.31 -4.39
N SER A 716 -12.84 -30.65 -4.25
CA SER A 716 -12.49 -29.85 -3.06
C SER A 716 -13.28 -28.53 -2.92
N ILE A 717 -13.97 -28.08 -3.99
CA ILE A 717 -14.90 -26.94 -3.91
C ILE A 717 -16.17 -27.35 -3.16
N SER A 718 -16.57 -28.62 -3.22
CA SER A 718 -17.74 -29.14 -2.50
C SER A 718 -17.45 -29.41 -1.01
N ASN A 719 -16.16 -29.43 -0.62
CA ASN A 719 -15.75 -29.67 0.76
C ASN A 719 -15.71 -28.36 1.56
N ASP A 720 -16.54 -28.27 2.60
CA ASP A 720 -16.51 -27.16 3.54
C ASP A 720 -15.27 -27.21 4.46
N GLY A 721 -14.75 -26.04 4.85
CA GLY A 721 -13.65 -25.94 5.80
C GLY A 721 -12.42 -25.22 5.25
N ASP A 722 -11.23 -25.70 5.61
CA ASP A 722 -9.96 -25.06 5.30
C ASP A 722 -9.80 -24.80 3.78
N THR A 723 -9.40 -23.59 3.42
CA THR A 723 -9.21 -23.18 2.03
C THR A 723 -7.78 -23.42 1.54
N ARG A 724 -6.82 -23.69 2.44
CA ARG A 724 -5.41 -23.93 2.08
C ARG A 724 -5.22 -25.05 1.05
N PRO A 725 -5.89 -26.23 1.18
CA PRO A 725 -5.78 -27.28 0.16
C PRO A 725 -6.29 -26.82 -1.22
N LEU A 726 -7.41 -26.10 -1.24
CA LEU A 726 -8.01 -25.56 -2.48
C LEU A 726 -7.08 -24.52 -3.13
N VAL A 727 -6.54 -23.57 -2.36
CA VAL A 727 -5.57 -22.57 -2.86
C VAL A 727 -4.37 -23.24 -3.50
N ARG A 728 -3.82 -24.27 -2.85
CA ARG A 728 -2.68 -25.03 -3.36
C ARG A 728 -3.01 -25.68 -4.70
N GLN A 729 -4.17 -26.33 -4.82
CA GLN A 729 -4.63 -26.92 -6.09
C GLN A 729 -4.80 -25.88 -7.19
N LEU A 730 -5.43 -24.74 -6.89
CA LEU A 730 -5.64 -23.66 -7.87
C LEU A 730 -4.32 -23.06 -8.38
N ARG A 731 -3.29 -22.94 -7.51
CA ARG A 731 -1.95 -22.50 -7.94
C ARG A 731 -1.31 -23.52 -8.89
N MET A 732 -1.41 -24.82 -8.58
CA MET A 732 -0.92 -25.88 -9.48
C MET A 732 -1.65 -25.85 -10.83
N PHE A 733 -2.98 -25.71 -10.82
CA PHE A 733 -3.76 -25.58 -12.06
C PHE A 733 -3.37 -24.34 -12.85
N SER A 734 -3.17 -23.19 -12.19
CA SER A 734 -2.69 -21.97 -12.83
C SER A 734 -1.35 -22.17 -13.53
N TYR A 735 -0.42 -22.89 -12.91
CA TYR A 735 0.89 -23.20 -13.51
C TYR A 735 0.74 -23.99 -14.83
N TYR A 736 -0.06 -25.06 -14.82
CA TYR A 736 -0.27 -25.86 -16.01
C TYR A 736 -1.03 -25.10 -17.10
N LEU A 737 -2.10 -24.37 -16.73
CA LEU A 737 -2.87 -23.54 -17.66
C LEU A 737 -2.02 -22.44 -18.29
N ARG A 738 -1.13 -21.82 -17.51
CA ARG A 738 -0.15 -20.86 -18.01
C ARG A 738 0.75 -21.51 -19.07
N THR A 739 1.33 -22.67 -18.78
CA THR A 739 2.19 -23.39 -19.72
C THR A 739 1.45 -23.74 -21.03
N MET A 740 0.19 -24.17 -20.93
CA MET A 740 -0.65 -24.44 -22.10
C MET A 740 -0.91 -23.17 -22.93
N LEU A 741 -1.25 -22.06 -22.28
CA LEU A 741 -1.49 -20.77 -22.94
C LEU A 741 -0.23 -20.19 -23.58
N GLU A 742 0.92 -20.23 -22.89
CA GLU A 742 2.22 -19.80 -23.43
C GLU A 742 2.56 -20.59 -24.71
N ASN A 743 2.36 -21.91 -24.71
CA ASN A 743 2.58 -22.75 -25.89
C ASN A 743 1.66 -22.37 -27.05
N ILE A 744 0.39 -22.02 -26.78
CA ILE A 744 -0.54 -21.55 -27.82
C ILE A 744 -0.09 -20.20 -28.40
N ILE A 745 0.35 -19.28 -27.54
CA ILE A 745 0.80 -17.93 -27.92
C ILE A 745 2.09 -18.01 -28.73
N VAL A 746 3.12 -18.73 -28.26
CA VAL A 746 4.44 -18.82 -28.93
C VAL A 746 4.31 -19.45 -30.32
N GLN A 747 3.41 -20.42 -30.50
CA GLN A 747 3.23 -21.09 -31.79
C GLN A 747 2.53 -20.23 -32.85
N LYS A 748 2.02 -19.03 -32.53
CA LYS A 748 1.08 -18.31 -33.41
C LYS A 748 1.32 -16.80 -33.48
N ALA A 749 1.34 -16.28 -34.71
CA ALA A 749 1.23 -14.85 -34.98
C ALA A 749 -0.25 -14.43 -34.97
N GLY A 750 -0.70 -13.75 -33.91
CA GLY A 750 -2.03 -13.16 -33.83
C GLY A 750 -2.52 -12.94 -32.39
N HIS A 751 -3.55 -12.11 -32.25
CA HIS A 751 -4.24 -11.91 -30.99
C HIS A 751 -5.00 -13.19 -30.58
N VAL A 752 -4.74 -13.67 -29.37
CA VAL A 752 -5.35 -14.87 -28.79
C VAL A 752 -6.42 -14.44 -27.80
N THR A 753 -7.65 -14.89 -28.01
CA THR A 753 -8.76 -14.70 -27.06
C THR A 753 -9.10 -16.03 -26.41
N VAL A 754 -9.20 -16.04 -25.08
CA VAL A 754 -9.57 -17.23 -24.32
C VAL A 754 -11.09 -17.34 -24.28
N GLU A 755 -11.64 -18.38 -24.90
CA GLU A 755 -13.09 -18.60 -24.90
C GLU A 755 -13.53 -19.37 -23.66
N GLU A 756 -12.79 -20.41 -23.27
CA GLU A 756 -13.12 -21.23 -22.11
C GLU A 756 -11.86 -21.84 -21.48
N ILE A 757 -11.83 -21.85 -20.14
CA ILE A 757 -10.91 -22.62 -19.32
C ILE A 757 -11.75 -23.57 -18.49
N ARG A 758 -11.54 -24.87 -18.65
CA ARG A 758 -12.29 -25.90 -17.93
C ARG A 758 -11.36 -26.78 -17.10
N VAL A 759 -11.72 -26.98 -15.84
CA VAL A 759 -11.04 -27.88 -14.90
C VAL A 759 -12.04 -28.93 -14.46
N LEU A 760 -11.83 -30.19 -14.85
CA LEU A 760 -12.67 -31.33 -14.47
C LEU A 760 -11.89 -32.29 -13.61
N GLN A 761 -12.25 -32.41 -12.33
CA GLN A 761 -11.58 -33.24 -11.35
C GLN A 761 -12.47 -34.39 -10.91
N ASN A 762 -11.95 -35.61 -11.05
CA ASN A 762 -12.45 -36.83 -10.43
C ASN A 762 -11.60 -37.16 -9.18
N GLU A 763 -11.90 -38.26 -8.48
CA GLU A 763 -11.19 -38.60 -7.23
C GLU A 763 -9.66 -38.72 -7.38
N LYS A 764 -9.18 -39.23 -8.51
CA LYS A 764 -7.74 -39.45 -8.77
C LYS A 764 -7.17 -38.70 -9.97
N ASP A 765 -8.03 -38.18 -10.84
CA ASP A 765 -7.64 -37.59 -12.12
C ASP A 765 -8.21 -36.19 -12.25
N CYS A 766 -7.50 -35.33 -12.98
CA CYS A 766 -7.97 -34.00 -13.34
C CYS A 766 -7.64 -33.71 -14.81
N ILE A 767 -8.58 -33.13 -15.54
CA ILE A 767 -8.42 -32.73 -16.93
C ILE A 767 -8.54 -31.21 -16.99
N LEU A 768 -7.46 -30.56 -17.41
CA LEU A 768 -7.43 -29.14 -17.74
C LEU A 768 -7.67 -28.97 -19.23
N THR A 769 -8.61 -28.11 -19.63
CA THR A 769 -8.87 -27.79 -21.04
C THR A 769 -8.87 -26.29 -21.23
N VAL A 770 -8.21 -25.82 -22.30
CA VAL A 770 -8.22 -24.42 -22.72
C VAL A 770 -8.71 -24.34 -24.16
N GLN A 771 -9.80 -23.61 -24.37
CA GLN A 771 -10.34 -23.27 -25.67
C GLN A 771 -9.98 -21.82 -26.01
N THR A 772 -9.31 -21.62 -27.15
CA THR A 772 -8.88 -20.30 -27.62
C THR A 772 -9.34 -20.03 -29.05
N LYS A 773 -9.52 -18.75 -29.35
CA LYS A 773 -9.79 -18.23 -30.68
C LYS A 773 -8.67 -17.29 -31.12
N ILE A 774 -8.16 -17.49 -32.34
CA ILE A 774 -7.04 -16.71 -32.88
C ILE A 774 -7.54 -15.94 -34.11
N GLY A 775 -7.84 -14.65 -33.93
CA GLY A 775 -8.45 -13.81 -34.95
C GLY A 775 -9.78 -14.38 -35.47
N ARG A 776 -9.88 -14.59 -36.79
CA ARG A 776 -11.06 -15.20 -37.44
C ARG A 776 -10.95 -16.72 -37.63
N LYS A 777 -9.86 -17.36 -37.19
CA LYS A 777 -9.63 -18.79 -37.41
C LYS A 777 -10.39 -19.65 -36.39
N ALA A 778 -10.58 -20.92 -36.75
CA ALA A 778 -11.30 -21.92 -35.96
C ALA A 778 -10.72 -22.08 -34.55
N ASN A 779 -11.59 -22.47 -33.62
CA ASN A 779 -11.27 -22.69 -32.22
C ASN A 779 -10.20 -23.78 -32.06
N ARG A 780 -9.25 -23.54 -31.16
CA ARG A 780 -8.26 -24.54 -30.76
C ARG A 780 -8.53 -24.98 -29.33
N ASN A 781 -8.55 -26.29 -29.16
CA ASN A 781 -8.67 -26.92 -27.85
C ASN A 781 -7.32 -27.55 -27.51
N SER A 782 -6.78 -27.20 -26.35
CA SER A 782 -5.63 -27.86 -25.73
C SER A 782 -6.10 -28.51 -24.44
N SER A 783 -5.70 -29.74 -24.18
CA SER A 783 -6.00 -30.43 -22.92
C SER A 783 -4.75 -31.02 -22.28
N GLN A 784 -4.76 -31.08 -20.95
CA GLN A 784 -3.71 -31.68 -20.14
C GLN A 784 -4.36 -32.57 -19.08
N GLN A 785 -3.96 -33.83 -19.02
CA GLN A 785 -4.38 -34.75 -17.96
C GLN A 785 -3.38 -34.72 -16.81
N LEU A 786 -3.91 -34.69 -15.60
CA LEU A 786 -3.21 -34.70 -14.34
C LEU A 786 -3.70 -35.86 -13.48
N THR A 787 -2.81 -36.44 -12.69
CA THR A 787 -3.06 -37.50 -11.71
C THR A 787 -2.71 -37.00 -10.31
N MET A 788 -3.52 -37.36 -9.33
CA MET A 788 -3.26 -37.02 -7.92
C MET A 788 -2.21 -37.97 -7.35
N GLY A 789 -1.14 -37.43 -6.77
CA GLY A 789 -0.14 -38.21 -6.04
C GLY A 789 -0.12 -37.85 -4.55
N SER A 790 1.05 -37.91 -3.91
CA SER A 790 1.13 -37.70 -2.46
C SER A 790 0.63 -36.31 -2.01
N LEU A 791 0.02 -36.27 -0.83
CA LEU A 791 -0.51 -35.05 -0.19
C LEU A 791 -1.45 -34.21 -1.08
N ILE A 792 -2.19 -34.85 -1.99
CA ILE A 792 -3.20 -34.22 -2.85
C ILE A 792 -2.55 -33.25 -3.88
N ASN A 793 -1.28 -33.49 -4.22
CA ASN A 793 -0.60 -32.79 -5.32
C ASN A 793 -1.05 -33.31 -6.68
N TRP A 794 -1.07 -32.41 -7.67
CA TRP A 794 -1.42 -32.75 -9.05
C TRP A 794 -0.18 -32.84 -9.94
N TYR A 795 0.02 -34.02 -10.48
CA TYR A 795 1.15 -34.38 -11.35
C TYR A 795 0.64 -34.60 -12.78
N PRO A 796 1.44 -34.31 -13.82
CA PRO A 796 1.06 -34.63 -15.19
C PRO A 796 1.03 -36.14 -15.41
N ALA A 797 -0.03 -36.65 -16.04
CA ALA A 797 -0.16 -38.08 -16.35
C ALA A 797 0.81 -38.55 -17.46
N GLY A 798 1.35 -37.60 -18.23
CA GLY A 798 2.26 -37.84 -19.36
C GLY A 798 3.69 -37.34 -19.11
N PRO A 799 4.58 -37.45 -20.11
CA PRO A 799 5.95 -36.95 -19.99
C PRO A 799 5.95 -35.45 -19.72
N PHE A 800 6.66 -35.07 -18.66
CA PHE A 800 6.80 -33.68 -18.25
C PHE A 800 8.21 -33.15 -18.53
N ILE A 801 8.27 -31.97 -19.13
CA ILE A 801 9.52 -31.32 -19.47
C ILE A 801 9.94 -30.48 -18.27
N PHE A 802 10.74 -31.07 -17.39
CA PHE A 802 11.35 -30.36 -16.27
C PHE A 802 12.44 -29.40 -16.74
N ASP A 803 12.65 -28.33 -15.96
CA ASP A 803 13.87 -27.53 -16.06
C ASP A 803 15.11 -28.45 -15.98
N SER A 804 16.10 -28.17 -16.83
CA SER A 804 17.37 -28.87 -16.85
C SER A 804 18.06 -28.96 -15.47
N LYS A 805 17.91 -27.91 -14.64
CA LYS A 805 18.43 -27.84 -13.27
C LYS A 805 17.79 -28.89 -12.37
N ILE A 806 16.48 -29.11 -12.51
CA ILE A 806 15.74 -30.12 -11.74
C ILE A 806 16.21 -31.52 -12.12
N LYS A 807 16.36 -31.80 -13.43
CA LYS A 807 16.87 -33.10 -13.89
C LYS A 807 18.21 -33.45 -13.26
N MET A 808 19.11 -32.49 -13.12
CA MET A 808 20.40 -32.69 -12.45
C MET A 808 20.24 -33.05 -10.96
N VAL A 809 19.36 -32.36 -10.24
CA VAL A 809 19.08 -32.65 -8.82
C VAL A 809 18.49 -34.04 -8.65
N ILE A 810 17.48 -34.38 -9.45
CA ILE A 810 16.82 -35.68 -9.39
C ILE A 810 17.77 -36.82 -9.75
N ASN A 811 18.62 -36.66 -10.78
CA ASN A 811 19.61 -37.68 -11.13
C ASN A 811 20.60 -37.97 -10.00
N LYS A 812 20.96 -36.97 -9.18
CA LYS A 812 21.79 -37.18 -7.99
C LYS A 812 21.03 -37.94 -6.89
N LEU A 813 19.76 -37.58 -6.68
CA LEU A 813 18.95 -38.13 -5.60
C LEU A 813 18.42 -39.54 -5.89
N LYS A 814 18.24 -39.93 -7.15
CA LYS A 814 17.79 -41.27 -7.58
C LYS A 814 18.61 -42.44 -7.01
N THR A 815 19.82 -42.18 -6.53
CA THR A 815 20.64 -43.21 -5.85
C THR A 815 20.18 -43.50 -4.42
N ILE A 816 19.35 -42.62 -3.83
CA ILE A 816 18.94 -42.66 -2.42
C ILE A 816 17.41 -42.72 -2.27
N ILE A 817 16.65 -42.13 -3.21
CA ILE A 817 15.18 -42.14 -3.20
C ILE A 817 14.64 -43.02 -4.32
N ASP A 818 13.49 -43.63 -4.09
CA ASP A 818 12.77 -44.45 -5.08
C ASP A 818 12.33 -43.60 -6.28
N ASP A 819 12.23 -44.23 -7.46
CA ASP A 819 11.92 -43.55 -8.72
C ASP A 819 10.57 -42.82 -8.70
N GLU A 820 9.59 -43.34 -7.97
CA GLU A 820 8.26 -42.72 -7.82
C GLU A 820 8.36 -41.42 -7.01
N LYS A 821 8.95 -41.46 -5.80
CA LYS A 821 9.22 -40.23 -5.03
C LYS A 821 10.15 -39.27 -5.75
N ALA A 822 11.11 -39.76 -6.54
CA ALA A 822 11.98 -38.91 -7.35
C ALA A 822 11.18 -38.12 -8.39
N ALA A 823 10.21 -38.74 -9.05
CA ALA A 823 9.33 -38.08 -10.01
C ALA A 823 8.42 -37.05 -9.33
N GLU A 824 7.84 -37.39 -8.17
CA GLU A 824 7.03 -36.44 -7.42
C GLU A 824 7.83 -35.23 -6.92
N LEU A 825 9.02 -35.49 -6.35
CA LEU A 825 9.94 -34.45 -5.90
C LEU A 825 10.32 -33.50 -7.04
N ALA A 826 10.52 -34.03 -8.26
CA ALA A 826 10.84 -33.23 -9.43
C ALA A 826 9.77 -32.16 -9.70
N VAL A 827 8.49 -32.53 -9.58
CA VAL A 827 7.36 -31.62 -9.79
C VAL A 827 7.26 -30.59 -8.66
N ILE A 828 7.53 -30.99 -7.42
CA ILE A 828 7.57 -30.05 -6.28
C ILE A 828 8.67 -29.01 -6.45
N LEU A 829 9.85 -29.42 -6.93
CA LEU A 829 10.95 -28.50 -7.25
C LEU A 829 10.60 -27.57 -8.42
N GLU A 830 9.89 -28.07 -9.44
CA GLU A 830 9.37 -27.24 -10.54
C GLU A 830 8.40 -26.17 -10.02
N PHE A 831 7.48 -26.56 -9.14
CA PHE A 831 6.57 -25.60 -8.51
C PHE A 831 7.28 -24.59 -7.61
N TRP A 832 8.38 -24.97 -6.97
CA TRP A 832 9.18 -24.03 -6.19
C TRP A 832 9.94 -23.02 -7.09
N ILE A 833 10.61 -23.48 -8.15
CA ILE A 833 11.34 -22.62 -9.10
C ILE A 833 10.38 -21.64 -9.78
N SER A 834 9.19 -22.10 -10.15
CA SER A 834 8.12 -21.26 -10.71
C SER A 834 7.40 -20.37 -9.69
N MET A 835 7.77 -20.45 -8.41
CA MET A 835 7.14 -19.75 -7.28
C MET A 835 5.65 -20.09 -7.08
N THR A 836 5.20 -21.22 -7.62
CA THR A 836 3.83 -21.75 -7.49
C THR A 836 3.53 -22.22 -6.07
N LEU A 837 4.49 -22.93 -5.45
CA LEU A 837 4.43 -23.31 -4.03
C LEU A 837 5.32 -22.35 -3.22
N ALA A 838 4.69 -21.59 -2.32
CA ALA A 838 5.34 -20.50 -1.59
C ALA A 838 4.82 -20.41 -0.14
N PRO A 839 5.58 -20.92 0.85
CA PRO A 839 6.84 -21.66 0.69
C PRO A 839 6.59 -23.12 0.23
N ALA A 840 7.59 -23.73 -0.40
CA ALA A 840 7.63 -25.18 -0.55
C ALA A 840 8.21 -25.81 0.71
N VAL A 841 7.59 -26.87 1.23
CA VAL A 841 8.05 -27.53 2.47
C VAL A 841 8.24 -29.02 2.22
N ILE A 842 9.47 -29.50 2.37
CA ILE A 842 9.80 -30.91 2.21
C ILE A 842 10.18 -31.46 3.57
N LEU A 843 9.55 -32.55 3.98
CA LEU A 843 9.74 -33.14 5.30
C LEU A 843 10.39 -34.52 5.15
N SER A 844 11.37 -34.85 5.99
CA SER A 844 11.83 -36.23 6.15
C SER A 844 12.20 -36.55 7.60
N ARG A 845 12.14 -37.84 7.92
CA ARG A 845 12.72 -38.41 9.16
C ARG A 845 14.16 -38.85 9.00
N ASP A 846 14.71 -38.81 7.79
CA ASP A 846 16.12 -39.10 7.55
C ASP A 846 16.89 -37.80 7.30
N LYS A 847 17.77 -37.48 8.25
CA LYS A 847 18.67 -36.33 8.18
C LYS A 847 19.56 -36.36 6.93
N LYS A 848 20.06 -37.54 6.55
CA LYS A 848 20.97 -37.69 5.39
C LYS A 848 20.26 -37.36 4.08
N ILE A 849 18.99 -37.74 3.94
CA ILE A 849 18.19 -37.43 2.75
C ILE A 849 18.02 -35.91 2.60
N ILE A 850 17.72 -35.21 3.70
CA ILE A 850 17.58 -33.74 3.69
C ILE A 850 18.90 -33.04 3.37
N GLU A 851 20.01 -33.49 3.98
CA GLU A 851 21.35 -32.97 3.67
C GLU A 851 21.71 -33.17 2.18
N GLN A 852 21.45 -34.36 1.64
CA GLN A 852 21.71 -34.67 0.23
C GLN A 852 20.81 -33.89 -0.72
N LEU A 853 19.53 -33.68 -0.36
CA LEU A 853 18.60 -32.84 -1.10
C LEU A 853 19.11 -31.40 -1.22
N VAL A 854 19.48 -30.78 -0.10
CA VAL A 854 19.95 -29.38 -0.10
C VAL A 854 21.30 -29.25 -0.83
N ASN A 855 22.20 -30.23 -0.67
CA ASN A 855 23.45 -30.28 -1.44
C ASN A 855 23.22 -30.45 -2.95
N ALA A 856 22.21 -31.22 -3.34
CA ALA A 856 21.85 -31.36 -4.74
C ALA A 856 21.24 -30.06 -5.29
N ILE A 857 20.34 -29.41 -4.55
CA ILE A 857 19.74 -28.11 -4.90
C ILE A 857 20.79 -27.02 -5.07
N GLU A 858 21.81 -26.97 -4.21
CA GLU A 858 22.91 -25.99 -4.31
C GLU A 858 23.65 -26.06 -5.66
N CYS A 859 23.62 -27.23 -6.32
CA CYS A 859 24.24 -27.38 -7.63
C CYS A 859 23.42 -26.76 -8.78
N MET A 860 22.16 -26.32 -8.56
CA MET A 860 21.25 -25.84 -9.60
C MET A 860 21.74 -24.56 -10.32
N GLY A 861 22.61 -23.76 -9.73
CA GLY A 861 23.19 -22.56 -10.34
C GLY A 861 23.30 -21.37 -9.40
N GLU A 862 23.84 -20.26 -9.91
CA GLU A 862 24.09 -19.03 -9.14
C GLU A 862 22.82 -18.30 -8.67
N ASP A 863 21.66 -18.64 -9.24
CA ASP A 863 20.36 -18.06 -8.90
C ASP A 863 19.65 -18.76 -7.73
N VAL A 864 20.22 -19.88 -7.25
CA VAL A 864 19.70 -20.64 -6.11
C VAL A 864 20.68 -20.55 -4.93
N ASN A 865 20.17 -20.16 -3.77
CA ASN A 865 20.96 -20.04 -2.55
C ASN A 865 20.54 -21.10 -1.55
N CYS A 866 21.51 -21.64 -0.80
CA CYS A 866 21.25 -22.63 0.24
C CYS A 866 21.71 -22.13 1.61
N ILE A 867 20.89 -22.32 2.64
CA ILE A 867 21.26 -22.12 4.05
C ILE A 867 21.20 -23.49 4.73
N LYS A 868 22.33 -23.97 5.22
CA LYS A 868 22.47 -25.34 5.74
C LYS A 868 22.50 -25.38 7.26
N SER A 869 22.14 -26.54 7.80
CA SER A 869 22.28 -26.91 9.21
C SER A 869 21.68 -25.90 10.20
N VAL A 870 20.50 -25.34 9.90
CA VAL A 870 19.83 -24.39 10.78
C VAL A 870 19.07 -25.16 11.87
N ASP A 871 19.54 -25.06 13.11
CA ASP A 871 18.90 -25.66 14.27
C ASP A 871 17.91 -24.68 14.91
N ALA A 872 16.62 -25.03 14.92
CA ALA A 872 15.58 -24.15 15.42
C ALA A 872 15.68 -23.79 16.92
N GLN A 873 16.48 -24.51 17.70
CA GLN A 873 16.71 -24.21 19.12
C GLN A 873 17.78 -23.14 19.34
N THR A 874 18.80 -23.10 18.48
CA THR A 874 19.95 -22.17 18.62
C THR A 874 19.86 -21.00 17.65
N TYR A 875 19.19 -21.21 16.52
CA TYR A 875 18.96 -20.21 15.50
C TYR A 875 17.62 -19.51 15.75
N LYS A 876 17.66 -18.18 15.87
CA LYS A 876 16.42 -17.44 16.01
C LYS A 876 15.75 -17.33 14.65
N MET A 877 14.53 -17.85 14.51
CA MET A 877 13.77 -17.74 13.25
C MET A 877 13.56 -16.27 12.86
N ILE A 878 13.15 -15.46 13.83
CA ILE A 878 12.93 -14.02 13.67
C ILE A 878 13.51 -13.27 14.86
N LYS A 879 14.49 -12.41 14.58
CA LYS A 879 15.22 -11.63 15.58
C LYS A 879 14.35 -10.50 16.10
N SER A 880 14.21 -10.44 17.41
CA SER A 880 13.74 -9.24 18.10
C SER A 880 14.87 -8.23 18.20
N LEU A 881 14.52 -6.95 18.31
CA LEU A 881 15.48 -5.89 18.62
C LEU A 881 16.21 -6.10 19.95
N TYR A 882 15.61 -6.90 20.84
CA TYR A 882 16.16 -7.21 22.15
C TYR A 882 17.14 -8.38 22.13
N ASP A 883 17.30 -9.05 21.00
CA ASP A 883 18.29 -10.10 20.88
C ASP A 883 19.69 -9.52 20.71
N PRO A 884 20.72 -10.19 21.25
CA PRO A 884 22.11 -9.84 21.01
C PRO A 884 22.40 -9.62 19.53
N LYS A 885 23.22 -8.62 19.18
CA LYS A 885 23.59 -8.35 17.79
C LYS A 885 24.20 -9.57 17.09
N GLU A 886 24.90 -10.41 17.85
CA GLU A 886 25.54 -11.65 17.38
C GLU A 886 24.57 -12.83 17.25
N MET A 887 23.34 -12.73 17.78
CA MET A 887 22.34 -13.78 17.68
C MET A 887 22.05 -14.08 16.19
N PRO A 888 22.27 -15.32 15.72
CA PRO A 888 22.02 -15.70 14.34
C PRO A 888 20.52 -15.63 14.03
N ASN A 889 20.19 -15.19 12.81
CA ASN A 889 18.80 -14.99 12.42
C ASN A 889 18.49 -15.43 10.99
N LEU A 890 17.60 -16.43 10.88
CA LEU A 890 17.29 -17.05 9.59
C LEU A 890 16.64 -16.07 8.62
N ARG A 891 15.71 -15.23 9.09
CA ARG A 891 15.07 -14.22 8.23
C ARG A 891 16.10 -13.28 7.59
N ASP A 892 17.00 -12.72 8.40
CA ASP A 892 18.00 -11.77 7.91
C ASP A 892 18.97 -12.46 6.96
N ASP A 893 19.32 -13.71 7.23
CA ASP A 893 20.15 -14.51 6.33
C ASP A 893 19.49 -14.76 4.98
N ILE A 894 18.18 -15.04 4.95
CA ILE A 894 17.42 -15.15 3.70
C ILE A 894 17.39 -13.79 2.97
N LEU A 895 17.14 -12.70 3.69
CA LEU A 895 17.04 -11.36 3.09
C LEU A 895 18.38 -10.85 2.52
N LYS A 896 19.52 -11.38 2.95
CA LYS A 896 20.85 -11.05 2.36
C LYS A 896 20.93 -11.38 0.87
N PHE A 897 20.17 -12.38 0.40
CA PHE A 897 20.15 -12.78 -1.02
C PHE A 897 19.25 -11.90 -1.90
N GLY A 898 18.49 -10.99 -1.31
CA GLY A 898 17.54 -10.12 -2.01
C GLY A 898 16.10 -10.66 -1.99
N ARG A 899 15.15 -9.85 -2.46
CA ARG A 899 13.73 -10.25 -2.47
C ARG A 899 13.41 -11.05 -3.73
N GLY A 900 12.67 -12.14 -3.55
CA GLY A 900 12.28 -13.03 -4.64
C GLY A 900 13.40 -13.96 -5.10
N SER A 901 14.53 -14.03 -4.39
CA SER A 901 15.57 -15.03 -4.63
C SER A 901 15.06 -16.44 -4.31
N LEU A 902 15.54 -17.43 -5.05
CA LEU A 902 15.30 -18.83 -4.73
C LEU A 902 16.24 -19.22 -3.57
N VAL A 903 15.67 -19.55 -2.42
CA VAL A 903 16.43 -19.91 -1.21
C VAL A 903 15.90 -21.23 -0.63
N ALA A 904 16.77 -22.24 -0.57
CA ALA A 904 16.51 -23.50 0.11
C ALA A 904 17.17 -23.49 1.50
N THR A 905 16.41 -23.80 2.54
CA THR A 905 16.90 -23.85 3.92
C THR A 905 16.76 -25.25 4.50
N GLU A 906 17.85 -25.78 5.00
CA GLU A 906 17.90 -27.01 5.79
C GLU A 906 17.55 -26.70 7.26
N LEU A 907 16.41 -27.18 7.73
CA LEU A 907 15.93 -26.96 9.10
C LEU A 907 15.99 -28.26 9.92
N ARG A 908 16.62 -28.21 11.09
CA ARG A 908 16.62 -29.29 12.08
C ARG A 908 15.62 -28.99 13.20
N CYS A 909 14.68 -29.91 13.40
CA CYS A 909 13.61 -29.81 14.40
C CYS A 909 13.63 -31.03 15.32
N PRO A 910 14.50 -31.05 16.35
CA PRO A 910 14.67 -32.22 17.22
C PRO A 910 13.53 -32.40 18.23
N THR A 911 12.73 -31.36 18.49
CA THR A 911 11.65 -31.38 19.50
C THR A 911 10.34 -30.79 18.97
N GLY A 912 9.22 -31.09 19.63
CA GLY A 912 7.92 -30.46 19.35
C GLY A 912 7.97 -28.93 19.47
N ASP A 913 8.70 -28.40 20.45
CA ASP A 913 8.91 -26.95 20.59
C ASP A 913 9.67 -26.36 19.40
N SER A 914 10.62 -27.10 18.84
CA SER A 914 11.37 -26.69 17.65
C SER A 914 10.46 -26.62 16.43
N GLN A 915 9.53 -27.57 16.30
CA GLN A 915 8.48 -27.57 15.27
C GLN A 915 7.54 -26.37 15.43
N LEU A 916 7.18 -25.99 16.66
CA LEU A 916 6.39 -24.76 16.92
C LEU A 916 7.18 -23.49 16.58
N CYS A 917 8.50 -23.46 16.83
CA CYS A 917 9.35 -22.31 16.55
C CYS A 917 9.44 -21.99 15.04
N ILE A 918 9.49 -23.01 14.18
CA ILE A 918 9.55 -22.81 12.72
C ILE A 918 8.20 -22.47 12.10
N ARG A 919 7.09 -22.57 12.85
CA ARG A 919 5.72 -22.34 12.37
C ARG A 919 5.60 -21.01 11.64
N GLU A 920 6.12 -19.92 12.21
CA GLU A 920 6.06 -18.60 11.60
C GLU A 920 6.88 -18.51 10.29
N MET A 921 7.92 -19.33 10.13
CA MET A 921 8.73 -19.36 8.91
C MET A 921 8.06 -20.13 7.77
N ILE A 922 7.25 -21.14 8.09
CA ILE A 922 6.56 -21.98 7.09
C ILE A 922 5.11 -21.56 6.83
N GLU A 923 4.56 -20.61 7.61
CA GLU A 923 3.28 -19.98 7.34
C GLU A 923 3.29 -19.09 6.09
N ASP A 924 2.15 -19.00 5.39
CA ASP A 924 1.99 -18.14 4.19
C ASP A 924 2.00 -16.64 4.52
N SER A 925 1.91 -16.30 5.81
CA SER A 925 2.02 -14.93 6.28
C SER A 925 3.48 -14.47 6.17
N PRO A 926 3.76 -13.21 5.80
CA PRO A 926 5.13 -12.73 5.78
C PRO A 926 5.73 -12.83 7.18
N SER A 927 6.93 -13.39 7.28
CA SER A 927 7.68 -13.38 8.53
C SER A 927 8.21 -11.97 8.78
N MET A 928 7.87 -11.43 9.94
CA MET A 928 8.16 -10.05 10.28
C MET A 928 8.79 -10.03 11.67
N THR A 929 9.93 -9.35 11.80
CA THR A 929 10.37 -8.91 13.13
C THR A 929 9.28 -8.00 13.69
N ALA A 930 9.16 -7.95 15.02
CA ALA A 930 8.52 -6.80 15.65
C ALA A 930 9.10 -5.56 14.95
N PHE A 931 8.23 -4.66 14.48
CA PHE A 931 8.65 -3.39 13.83
C PHE A 931 9.12 -3.47 12.38
N SER A 932 8.74 -4.52 11.66
CA SER A 932 9.04 -4.64 10.23
C SER A 932 8.07 -3.77 9.39
N SER A 933 8.59 -3.06 8.39
CA SER A 933 7.78 -2.50 7.30
C SER A 933 7.52 -3.57 6.22
N MET A 934 6.64 -3.31 5.25
CA MET A 934 6.53 -4.15 4.04
C MET A 934 7.87 -4.31 3.32
N LYS A 935 8.82 -3.37 3.50
CA LYS A 935 10.16 -3.49 2.92
C LYS A 935 11.08 -4.47 3.65
N SER A 936 10.79 -4.80 4.88
CA SER A 936 11.55 -5.77 5.66
C SER A 936 10.76 -7.06 5.87
N ALA A 937 9.53 -7.17 5.37
CA ALA A 937 8.77 -8.40 5.41
C ALA A 937 9.44 -9.48 4.55
N LEU A 938 9.63 -10.67 5.11
CA LEU A 938 10.07 -11.83 4.35
C LEU A 938 8.87 -12.47 3.67
N ASN A 939 8.72 -12.18 2.38
CA ASN A 939 7.76 -12.89 1.53
C ASN A 939 8.25 -14.32 1.28
N LYS A 940 7.30 -15.25 1.15
CA LYS A 940 7.59 -16.69 1.06
C LYS A 940 7.78 -17.21 -0.37
N SER A 941 7.52 -16.36 -1.37
CA SER A 941 7.79 -16.67 -2.77
C SER A 941 9.28 -16.93 -2.98
N GLY A 942 9.59 -18.08 -3.57
CA GLY A 942 10.97 -18.54 -3.79
C GLY A 942 11.62 -19.24 -2.59
N LEU A 943 10.92 -19.46 -1.48
CA LEU A 943 11.48 -20.17 -0.33
C LEU A 943 11.13 -21.67 -0.36
N LEU A 944 12.12 -22.51 -0.08
CA LEU A 944 11.98 -23.93 0.17
C LEU A 944 12.55 -24.26 1.56
N PHE A 945 11.77 -24.96 2.38
CA PHE A 945 12.21 -25.46 3.69
C PHE A 945 12.30 -26.98 3.64
N ALA A 946 13.52 -27.51 3.74
CA ALA A 946 13.78 -28.94 3.87
C ALA A 946 13.97 -29.25 5.35
N ILE A 947 12.97 -29.90 5.95
CA ILE A 947 12.83 -30.07 7.39
C ILE A 947 13.14 -31.51 7.77
N TYR A 948 14.12 -31.68 8.65
CA TYR A 948 14.36 -32.91 9.39
C TYR A 948 13.63 -32.85 10.73
N VAL A 949 12.75 -33.82 11.00
CA VAL A 949 12.04 -33.94 12.28
C VAL A 949 12.44 -35.21 13.00
N GLU A 950 12.78 -35.08 14.28
CA GLU A 950 12.93 -36.20 15.20
C GLU A 950 11.57 -36.44 15.90
N GLY A 951 10.99 -37.63 15.73
CA GLY A 951 9.74 -38.03 16.39
C GLY A 951 8.44 -37.80 15.60
N GLU A 952 7.36 -37.51 16.33
CA GLU A 952 6.04 -37.26 15.75
C GLU A 952 5.97 -35.84 15.16
N VAL A 953 5.37 -35.74 13.97
CA VAL A 953 5.25 -34.49 13.24
C VAL A 953 4.00 -33.78 13.73
N THR A 954 4.12 -32.54 14.19
CA THR A 954 2.95 -31.83 14.69
C THR A 954 1.98 -31.51 13.55
N PRO A 955 0.65 -31.44 13.84
CA PRO A 955 -0.35 -31.09 12.82
C PRO A 955 -0.08 -29.75 12.13
N GLU A 956 0.52 -28.79 12.84
CA GLU A 956 0.86 -27.47 12.30
C GLU A 956 1.88 -27.57 11.18
N VAL A 957 2.97 -28.33 11.39
CA VAL A 957 3.99 -28.57 10.36
C VAL A 957 3.38 -29.38 9.23
N LEU A 958 2.70 -30.48 9.55
CA LEU A 958 2.11 -31.38 8.54
C LEU A 958 1.14 -30.65 7.60
N SER A 959 0.36 -29.71 8.12
CA SER A 959 -0.58 -28.89 7.32
C SER A 959 0.09 -28.00 6.27
N ARG A 960 1.42 -27.81 6.34
CA ARG A 960 2.23 -26.99 5.44
C ARG A 960 3.14 -27.82 4.54
N VAL A 961 3.28 -29.11 4.81
CA VAL A 961 4.16 -30.00 4.06
C VAL A 961 3.69 -30.09 2.61
N SER A 962 4.62 -29.79 1.70
CA SER A 962 4.46 -29.96 0.27
C SER A 962 4.73 -31.41 -0.15
N PHE A 963 5.69 -32.06 0.49
CA PHE A 963 6.12 -33.42 0.17
C PHE A 963 6.78 -34.11 1.37
N VAL A 964 6.57 -35.42 1.52
CA VAL A 964 7.22 -36.23 2.56
C VAL A 964 8.17 -37.23 1.89
N LEU A 965 9.43 -37.19 2.31
CA LEU A 965 10.51 -38.09 1.86
C LEU A 965 10.69 -39.26 2.83
#